data_AF-A0A0S4QPE6-F1
#
_entry.id   AF-A0A0S4QPE6-F1
#
_cell.length_a   1.000
_cell.length_b   1.000
_cell.length_c   1.000
_cell.angle_alpha   90.00
_cell.angle_beta   90.00
_cell.angle_gamma   90.00
#
_symmetry.space_group_name_H-M   'P 1'
#
loop_
_entity.id
_entity.type
_entity.pdbx_description
1 polymer ?
#
loop_
_entity_poly.entity_id
_entity_poly.type
_entity_poly.pdbx_seq_one_letter_code
_entity_poly.pdbx_strand_id
1 'polypeptide(L)'
;MVPPRAQAPAISPKAVKPSAPASPPAAATAPPTASPSSATAAAPPAAGTTADAPSQHPRFSRFSRAWLIGCVVLLLTGPVVLLAAYLRRPFWYDEIWRGHFVSEPLSSVWSELAVANTPSALGWFGLVRLSGEAFGWHTWALRLPGLLALPALGVAVAVLVRRFAGSVAAAFAVCWLCLNATFLDLATQLKPYTVETVATVAVVLLWLGPVRGGDTRGRGARRMAAGVVALCSVPAVFVIVPLAAMDVLGGGVGGGGGGGGRSLLRRGQLRRSQLGRCLRETLPAVVLVTVHTLVFLGHQSAQRAGDYWDTQFLAGRDPWQAMCFVGDQLWRMLAGSPPGIDQFDPSLVPGYLHLPHYLPWLLAPLTGVFGAVGIAALARRADGRRVLAALVGAEVLMLGASAVRFWPFGPTRTNQFVVPLLLLVVVVGVDRVVRQVVRRVTRDRADAAPRDRLLSVLGATSGAMVLLIVAGVALAGGLSGDRLLWERRDRLRGLDLMVDATVATRRLVRPGDVVVVGGRLARPGWIYAMEVSDDLPRQPGALPPVPAGTAAGAEAPRVARADTVFVVPGLLRRAELAASTSADSAAAADSGTAVDKAAATLADTAVTGSTADSDSVGSDNAADAAAVAHLQRSKRLIVFVFDIEEKAIAADLAALRQDGWCPGEQWSFRLTGSVTVYERCGRPNGAEREMIHGKHFP
;
A
#
# COMPACT_ATOMS: atom_id res chain seq x y z
N MET A 1 17.27 50.24 -15.81
CA MET A 1 18.33 49.25 -16.12
C MET A 1 17.66 47.90 -16.33
N VAL A 2 18.00 47.18 -17.40
CA VAL A 2 17.43 45.86 -17.73
C VAL A 2 18.47 44.79 -17.41
N PRO A 3 18.16 43.71 -16.67
CA PRO A 3 19.11 42.62 -16.41
C PRO A 3 19.29 41.74 -17.66
N PRO A 4 20.50 41.20 -17.90
CA PRO A 4 20.78 40.42 -19.11
C PRO A 4 20.15 39.02 -19.08
N ARG A 5 19.72 38.53 -20.25
CA ARG A 5 19.31 37.13 -20.46
C ARG A 5 20.53 36.22 -20.35
N ALA A 6 20.50 35.25 -19.44
CA ALA A 6 21.44 34.14 -19.44
C ALA A 6 21.20 33.23 -20.67
N GLN A 7 22.27 32.88 -21.39
CA GLN A 7 22.23 31.90 -22.47
C GLN A 7 22.27 30.48 -21.90
N ALA A 8 21.48 29.57 -22.48
CA ALA A 8 21.54 28.16 -22.14
C ALA A 8 22.73 27.46 -22.83
N PRO A 9 23.44 26.52 -22.18
CA PRO A 9 24.55 25.81 -22.79
C PRO A 9 24.07 24.80 -23.85
N ALA A 10 24.81 24.70 -24.95
CA ALA A 10 24.52 23.77 -26.03
C ALA A 10 24.85 22.32 -25.64
N ILE A 11 23.93 21.40 -25.93
CA ILE A 11 24.12 19.96 -25.72
C ILE A 11 24.71 19.34 -26.99
N SER A 12 25.93 18.82 -26.93
CA SER A 12 26.54 18.07 -28.03
C SER A 12 25.97 16.64 -28.12
N PRO A 13 25.58 16.15 -29.31
CA PRO A 13 25.14 14.78 -29.49
C PRO A 13 26.33 13.81 -29.52
N LYS A 14 26.34 12.80 -28.63
CA LYS A 14 27.28 11.66 -28.74
C LYS A 14 26.82 10.71 -29.85
N ALA A 15 27.74 10.37 -30.75
CA ALA A 15 27.48 9.45 -31.85
C ALA A 15 27.27 8.01 -31.36
N VAL A 16 26.24 7.34 -31.89
CA VAL A 16 26.01 5.90 -31.72
C VAL A 16 26.54 5.17 -32.94
N LYS A 17 27.38 4.15 -32.73
CA LYS A 17 28.01 3.34 -33.77
C LYS A 17 27.31 1.97 -33.84
N PRO A 18 26.66 1.59 -34.95
CA PRO A 18 26.08 0.26 -35.10
C PRO A 18 27.13 -0.71 -35.66
N SER A 19 27.06 -1.98 -35.21
CA SER A 19 27.77 -3.09 -35.83
C SER A 19 26.87 -4.32 -35.82
N ALA A 20 26.42 -4.74 -37.02
CA ALA A 20 25.87 -6.07 -37.26
C ALA A 20 26.99 -7.00 -37.79
N PRO A 21 26.74 -8.31 -37.80
CA PRO A 21 26.98 -9.07 -39.02
C PRO A 21 25.75 -9.90 -39.43
N ALA A 22 25.80 -10.49 -40.63
CA ALA A 22 24.61 -10.89 -41.40
C ALA A 22 24.58 -12.37 -41.85
N SER A 23 23.39 -12.80 -42.30
CA SER A 23 23.14 -13.90 -43.27
C SER A 23 23.35 -15.35 -42.78
N PRO A 24 22.83 -16.40 -43.47
CA PRO A 24 22.21 -16.46 -44.83
C PRO A 24 20.81 -17.15 -44.90
N PRO A 25 20.20 -17.35 -46.11
CA PRO A 25 18.78 -17.71 -46.27
C PRO A 25 18.50 -19.13 -46.83
N ALA A 26 17.21 -19.53 -46.83
CA ALA A 26 16.63 -20.63 -47.64
C ALA A 26 15.16 -20.27 -47.99
N ALA A 27 14.78 -20.12 -49.26
CA ALA A 27 14.26 -21.18 -50.16
C ALA A 27 12.96 -21.83 -49.63
N ALA A 28 11.75 -21.42 -50.04
CA ALA A 28 11.08 -21.53 -51.35
C ALA A 28 10.32 -22.86 -51.58
N THR A 29 8.98 -22.83 -51.50
CA THR A 29 8.06 -23.60 -52.38
C THR A 29 6.58 -23.16 -52.22
N ALA A 30 5.95 -22.84 -53.34
CA ALA A 30 4.54 -23.11 -53.68
C ALA A 30 4.55 -24.20 -54.80
N PRO A 31 3.46 -24.63 -55.47
CA PRO A 31 2.02 -24.28 -55.41
C PRO A 31 1.24 -25.57 -54.99
N PRO A 32 0.07 -26.03 -55.53
CA PRO A 32 -0.91 -25.47 -56.47
C PRO A 32 -2.39 -25.50 -56.03
N THR A 33 -3.23 -24.93 -56.89
CA THR A 33 -4.69 -24.99 -56.95
C THR A 33 -5.23 -26.24 -57.65
N ALA A 34 -6.38 -26.77 -57.20
CA ALA A 34 -7.24 -27.64 -58.02
C ALA A 34 -8.73 -27.58 -57.61
N SER A 35 -9.53 -26.96 -58.50
CA SER A 35 -10.90 -27.26 -58.97
C SER A 35 -12.03 -27.89 -58.10
N PRO A 36 -13.31 -27.62 -58.45
CA PRO A 36 -14.48 -28.01 -57.65
C PRO A 36 -15.03 -29.40 -58.02
N SER A 37 -15.86 -29.97 -57.13
CA SER A 37 -16.79 -31.03 -57.51
C SER A 37 -18.10 -30.96 -56.72
N SER A 38 -19.20 -31.09 -57.46
CA SER A 38 -20.58 -31.11 -56.99
C SER A 38 -21.02 -32.53 -56.64
N ALA A 39 -21.63 -32.72 -55.46
CA ALA A 39 -22.36 -33.95 -55.14
C ALA A 39 -23.65 -33.63 -54.39
N THR A 40 -24.77 -33.65 -55.11
CA THR A 40 -26.13 -33.55 -54.57
C THR A 40 -26.48 -34.84 -53.82
N ALA A 41 -26.80 -34.76 -52.54
CA ALA A 41 -27.36 -35.88 -51.78
C ALA A 41 -28.61 -35.40 -51.03
N ALA A 42 -29.78 -35.85 -51.47
CA ALA A 42 -31.04 -35.53 -50.84
C ALA A 42 -31.20 -36.33 -49.53
N ALA A 43 -31.35 -35.62 -48.41
CA ALA A 43 -31.67 -36.21 -47.11
C ALA A 43 -33.20 -36.15 -46.87
N PRO A 44 -33.79 -37.13 -46.14
CA PRO A 44 -35.23 -37.21 -45.91
C PRO A 44 -35.75 -36.07 -45.00
N PRO A 45 -37.06 -35.76 -45.04
CA PRO A 45 -37.65 -34.70 -44.24
C PRO A 45 -37.63 -35.06 -42.74
N ALA A 46 -36.64 -34.52 -42.02
CA ALA A 46 -36.61 -34.60 -40.57
C ALA A 46 -37.74 -33.75 -39.97
N ALA A 47 -38.51 -34.35 -39.05
CA ALA A 47 -39.64 -33.72 -38.40
C ALA A 47 -39.25 -32.42 -37.67
N GLY A 48 -40.16 -31.45 -37.67
CA GLY A 48 -39.91 -30.06 -37.26
C GLY A 48 -39.27 -29.87 -35.89
N THR A 49 -37.95 -29.83 -35.85
CA THR A 49 -37.21 -29.05 -34.86
C THR A 49 -37.56 -27.59 -35.09
N THR A 50 -38.30 -26.97 -34.17
CA THR A 50 -38.43 -25.53 -34.08
C THR A 50 -37.04 -24.93 -34.02
N ALA A 51 -36.59 -24.35 -35.14
CA ALA A 51 -35.27 -23.77 -35.23
C ALA A 51 -35.21 -22.58 -34.26
N ASP A 52 -34.52 -22.78 -33.12
CA ASP A 52 -34.17 -21.72 -32.19
C ASP A 52 -33.44 -20.63 -33.00
N ALA A 53 -34.18 -19.56 -33.33
CA ALA A 53 -33.69 -18.50 -34.19
C ALA A 53 -32.38 -17.99 -33.58
N PRO A 54 -31.24 -18.08 -34.29
CA PRO A 54 -29.93 -17.87 -33.70
C PRO A 54 -29.90 -16.45 -33.13
N SER A 55 -29.94 -16.38 -31.80
CA SER A 55 -30.21 -15.12 -31.10
C SER A 55 -29.16 -14.10 -31.51
N GLN A 56 -29.59 -13.14 -32.34
CA GLN A 56 -28.71 -12.13 -32.90
C GLN A 56 -28.33 -11.16 -31.79
N HIS A 57 -27.41 -11.57 -30.92
CA HIS A 57 -26.74 -10.67 -29.99
C HIS A 57 -26.10 -9.56 -30.82
N PRO A 58 -26.64 -8.32 -30.75
CA PRO A 58 -26.33 -7.32 -31.74
C PRO A 58 -24.86 -6.96 -31.67
N ARG A 59 -24.22 -6.79 -32.84
CA ARG A 59 -22.76 -6.60 -32.99
C ARG A 59 -22.24 -5.24 -32.47
N PHE A 60 -22.88 -4.63 -31.47
CA PHE A 60 -22.41 -3.46 -30.68
C PHE A 60 -21.10 -3.71 -29.89
N SER A 61 -20.31 -4.72 -30.26
CA SER A 61 -19.53 -5.52 -29.31
C SER A 61 -18.08 -5.11 -29.12
N ARG A 62 -17.48 -4.30 -30.02
CA ARG A 62 -16.07 -3.86 -29.92
C ARG A 62 -15.91 -2.34 -29.78
N PHE A 63 -16.52 -1.54 -30.65
CA PHE A 63 -16.39 -0.07 -30.64
C PHE A 63 -16.81 0.54 -29.29
N SER A 64 -17.96 0.12 -28.74
CA SER A 64 -18.44 0.49 -27.40
C SER A 64 -17.49 0.08 -26.24
N ARG A 65 -16.56 -0.87 -26.43
CA ARG A 65 -15.54 -1.18 -25.41
C ARG A 65 -14.37 -0.23 -25.50
N ALA A 66 -13.81 -0.06 -26.70
CA ALA A 66 -12.70 0.85 -26.94
C ALA A 66 -13.04 2.28 -26.54
N TRP A 67 -14.23 2.77 -26.90
CA TRP A 67 -14.70 4.10 -26.53
C TRP A 67 -14.83 4.29 -25.01
N LEU A 68 -15.45 3.35 -24.29
CA LEU A 68 -15.57 3.45 -22.82
C LEU A 68 -14.19 3.44 -22.14
N ILE A 69 -13.26 2.60 -22.61
CA ILE A 69 -11.89 2.56 -22.08
C ILE A 69 -11.18 3.88 -22.37
N GLY A 70 -11.27 4.40 -23.60
CA GLY A 70 -10.70 5.69 -23.97
C GLY A 70 -11.24 6.86 -23.15
N CYS A 71 -12.56 6.92 -22.91
CA CYS A 71 -13.18 7.93 -22.06
C CYS A 71 -12.76 7.79 -20.59
N VAL A 72 -12.67 6.56 -20.04
CA VAL A 72 -12.17 6.33 -18.68
C VAL A 72 -10.72 6.76 -18.54
N VAL A 73 -9.86 6.39 -19.49
CA VAL A 73 -8.45 6.82 -19.49
C VAL A 73 -8.37 8.34 -19.56
N LEU A 74 -9.02 8.99 -20.55
CA LEU A 74 -8.99 10.45 -20.72
C LEU A 74 -9.50 11.19 -19.47
N LEU A 75 -10.60 10.72 -18.87
CA LEU A 75 -11.20 11.34 -17.67
C LEU A 75 -10.33 11.15 -16.43
N LEU A 76 -9.54 10.08 -16.33
CA LEU A 76 -8.59 9.85 -15.24
C LEU A 76 -7.21 10.50 -15.50
N THR A 77 -6.83 10.76 -16.75
CA THR A 77 -5.60 11.51 -17.08
C THR A 77 -5.61 12.91 -16.47
N GLY A 78 -6.75 13.60 -16.44
CA GLY A 78 -6.88 14.93 -15.81
C GLY A 78 -6.48 14.92 -14.33
N PRO A 79 -7.13 14.10 -13.47
CA PRO A 79 -6.70 13.84 -12.11
C PRO A 79 -5.24 13.41 -11.98
N VAL A 80 -4.75 12.46 -12.80
CA VAL A 80 -3.35 12.00 -12.74
C VAL A 80 -2.36 13.15 -13.02
N VAL A 81 -2.64 14.04 -13.97
CA VAL A 81 -1.83 15.23 -14.26
C VAL A 81 -1.90 16.24 -13.12
N LEU A 82 -3.09 16.47 -12.52
CA LEU A 82 -3.24 17.30 -11.32
C LEU A 82 -2.44 16.74 -10.13
N LEU A 83 -2.42 15.41 -9.99
CA LEU A 83 -1.71 14.67 -8.95
C LEU A 83 -0.20 14.55 -9.23
N ALA A 84 0.29 14.92 -10.42
CA ALA A 84 1.74 14.99 -10.68
C ALA A 84 2.44 16.02 -9.78
N ALA A 85 1.73 17.06 -9.32
CA ALA A 85 2.22 17.96 -8.28
C ALA A 85 2.41 17.27 -6.92
N TYR A 86 1.64 16.22 -6.62
CA TYR A 86 1.71 15.45 -5.38
C TYR A 86 2.88 14.47 -5.37
N LEU A 87 3.28 13.94 -6.54
CA LEU A 87 4.47 13.10 -6.65
C LEU A 87 5.74 13.76 -6.09
N ARG A 88 5.86 15.10 -6.21
CA ARG A 88 6.98 15.92 -5.73
C ARG A 88 6.88 16.34 -4.25
N ARG A 89 5.81 15.95 -3.53
CA ARG A 89 5.78 16.07 -2.06
C ARG A 89 6.93 15.23 -1.47
N PRO A 90 7.45 15.54 -0.28
CA PRO A 90 8.44 14.66 0.30
C PRO A 90 7.74 13.39 0.79
N PHE A 91 8.50 12.37 1.13
CA PHE A 91 7.93 11.20 1.80
C PHE A 91 7.45 11.56 3.20
N TRP A 92 6.29 11.01 3.52
CA TRP A 92 5.83 10.89 4.89
C TRP A 92 6.57 9.79 5.63
N TYR A 93 6.38 9.72 6.96
CA TYR A 93 7.06 8.74 7.81
C TYR A 93 6.91 7.32 7.31
N ASP A 94 5.67 6.94 6.98
CA ASP A 94 5.38 5.59 6.55
C ASP A 94 5.70 5.31 5.07
N GLU A 95 6.16 6.32 4.35
CA GLU A 95 6.75 6.21 3.02
C GLU A 95 8.29 6.08 3.10
N ILE A 96 9.00 6.85 3.94
CA ILE A 96 10.47 6.79 3.95
C ILE A 96 10.98 5.40 4.38
N TRP A 97 10.37 4.78 5.40
CA TRP A 97 10.80 3.44 5.81
C TRP A 97 10.56 2.39 4.72
N ARG A 98 9.53 2.57 3.88
CA ARG A 98 9.31 1.72 2.69
C ARG A 98 10.36 1.99 1.62
N GLY A 99 10.73 3.25 1.40
CA GLY A 99 11.85 3.64 0.53
C GLY A 99 13.13 2.92 0.94
N HIS A 100 13.47 2.94 2.24
CA HIS A 100 14.60 2.21 2.82
C HIS A 100 14.58 0.72 2.47
N PHE A 101 13.57 -0.05 2.91
CA PHE A 101 13.58 -1.50 2.65
C PHE A 101 13.56 -1.86 1.16
N VAL A 102 12.91 -1.06 0.31
CA VAL A 102 12.95 -1.30 -1.15
C VAL A 102 14.33 -1.03 -1.75
N SER A 103 15.07 -0.07 -1.20
CA SER A 103 16.43 0.28 -1.61
C SER A 103 17.54 -0.62 -1.05
N GLU A 104 17.29 -1.33 0.05
CA GLU A 104 18.31 -2.19 0.70
C GLU A 104 19.01 -3.13 -0.30
N PRO A 105 20.34 -3.31 -0.22
CA PRO A 105 21.07 -4.28 -1.02
C PRO A 105 20.45 -5.68 -0.96
N LEU A 106 20.49 -6.43 -2.07
CA LEU A 106 19.90 -7.77 -2.15
C LEU A 106 20.51 -8.78 -1.14
N SER A 107 21.70 -8.48 -0.60
CA SER A 107 22.36 -9.24 0.46
C SER A 107 21.79 -8.99 1.87
N SER A 108 21.26 -7.79 2.15
CA SER A 108 20.71 -7.40 3.46
C SER A 108 19.19 -7.32 3.50
N VAL A 109 18.54 -7.19 2.33
CA VAL A 109 17.08 -6.98 2.20
C VAL A 109 16.26 -8.04 2.94
N TRP A 110 16.68 -9.32 2.95
CA TRP A 110 15.94 -10.36 3.63
C TRP A 110 15.95 -10.18 5.15
N SER A 111 17.12 -9.92 5.76
CA SER A 111 17.22 -9.65 7.19
C SER A 111 16.49 -8.36 7.60
N GLU A 112 16.64 -7.29 6.82
CA GLU A 112 15.98 -6.01 7.13
C GLU A 112 14.45 -6.09 6.98
N LEU A 113 13.93 -6.92 6.07
CA LEU A 113 12.48 -7.15 5.97
C LEU A 113 11.87 -7.83 7.22
N ALA A 114 12.66 -8.52 8.05
CA ALA A 114 12.16 -9.12 9.29
C ALA A 114 11.62 -8.08 10.28
N VAL A 115 12.28 -6.91 10.31
CA VAL A 115 11.94 -5.77 11.19
C VAL A 115 11.04 -4.73 10.51
N ALA A 116 10.42 -5.08 9.37
CA ALA A 116 9.55 -4.17 8.65
C ALA A 116 8.20 -3.93 9.36
N ASN A 117 7.91 -2.65 9.65
CA ASN A 117 6.72 -2.23 10.41
C ASN A 117 5.37 -2.59 9.78
N THR A 118 5.30 -2.80 8.47
CA THR A 118 4.14 -3.44 7.82
C THR A 118 4.59 -4.28 6.62
N PRO A 119 3.94 -5.42 6.34
CA PRO A 119 4.34 -6.28 5.24
C PRO A 119 4.04 -5.62 3.90
N SER A 120 4.89 -5.92 2.93
CA SER A 120 4.73 -5.51 1.53
C SER A 120 4.69 -6.75 0.63
N ALA A 121 3.93 -6.68 -0.46
CA ALA A 121 3.84 -7.78 -1.41
C ALA A 121 5.12 -7.87 -2.27
N LEU A 122 5.55 -9.09 -2.64
CA LEU A 122 6.80 -9.33 -3.36
C LEU A 122 6.81 -8.63 -4.73
N GLY A 123 5.71 -8.73 -5.45
CA GLY A 123 5.52 -8.08 -6.75
C GLY A 123 5.43 -6.55 -6.63
N TRP A 124 4.82 -6.02 -5.56
CA TRP A 124 4.83 -4.57 -5.31
C TRP A 124 6.25 -4.07 -5.01
N PHE A 125 6.96 -4.77 -4.14
CA PHE A 125 8.34 -4.47 -3.76
C PHE A 125 9.25 -4.44 -5.01
N GLY A 126 9.15 -5.46 -5.87
CA GLY A 126 9.88 -5.51 -7.14
C GLY A 126 9.52 -4.38 -8.12
N LEU A 127 8.24 -4.00 -8.21
CA LEU A 127 7.79 -2.88 -9.06
C LEU A 127 8.33 -1.53 -8.57
N VAL A 128 8.32 -1.27 -7.27
CA VAL A 128 8.88 -0.04 -6.69
C VAL A 128 10.40 -0.01 -6.88
N ARG A 129 11.10 -1.12 -6.60
CA ARG A 129 12.55 -1.20 -6.83
C ARG A 129 12.90 -0.91 -8.28
N LEU A 130 12.23 -1.59 -9.22
CA LEU A 130 12.44 -1.37 -10.65
C LEU A 130 12.21 0.09 -11.05
N SER A 131 11.25 0.78 -10.42
CA SER A 131 11.03 2.22 -10.64
C SER A 131 12.21 3.07 -10.16
N GLY A 132 12.78 2.78 -8.97
CA GLY A 132 13.96 3.45 -8.46
C GLY A 132 15.21 3.22 -9.32
N GLU A 133 15.49 1.97 -9.68
CA GLU A 133 16.65 1.63 -10.54
C GLU A 133 16.52 2.21 -11.96
N ALA A 134 15.30 2.35 -12.50
CA ALA A 134 15.07 2.84 -13.86
C ALA A 134 14.98 4.37 -13.99
N PHE A 135 14.53 5.08 -12.94
CA PHE A 135 14.24 6.52 -12.98
C PHE A 135 15.02 7.35 -11.93
N GLY A 136 15.90 6.71 -11.15
CA GLY A 136 16.57 7.32 -10.00
C GLY A 136 15.76 7.16 -8.71
N TRP A 137 16.43 7.22 -7.56
CA TRP A 137 15.84 7.04 -6.23
C TRP A 137 15.22 8.33 -5.72
N HIS A 138 14.30 8.88 -6.52
CA HIS A 138 13.51 10.06 -6.22
C HIS A 138 12.16 9.67 -5.58
N THR A 139 11.64 10.51 -4.69
CA THR A 139 10.30 10.37 -4.09
C THR A 139 9.20 10.16 -5.14
N TRP A 140 9.26 10.91 -6.26
CA TRP A 140 8.29 10.80 -7.35
C TRP A 140 8.38 9.47 -8.10
N ALA A 141 9.58 8.91 -8.26
CA ALA A 141 9.82 7.69 -9.01
C ALA A 141 9.29 6.46 -8.26
N LEU A 142 9.50 6.38 -6.95
CA LEU A 142 9.04 5.24 -6.14
C LEU A 142 7.50 5.22 -6.01
N ARG A 143 6.82 6.37 -6.09
CA ARG A 143 5.35 6.49 -6.10
C ARG A 143 4.71 6.13 -7.44
N LEU A 144 5.48 6.12 -8.53
CA LEU A 144 4.96 5.93 -9.89
C LEU A 144 4.13 4.63 -10.05
N PRO A 145 4.48 3.45 -9.48
CA PRO A 145 3.65 2.26 -9.57
C PRO A 145 2.25 2.42 -8.94
N GLY A 146 2.15 3.15 -7.82
CA GLY A 146 0.87 3.45 -7.16
C GLY A 146 -0.01 4.37 -8.02
N LEU A 147 0.59 5.44 -8.56
CA LEU A 147 -0.12 6.37 -9.44
C LEU A 147 -0.57 5.72 -10.75
N LEU A 148 0.26 4.86 -11.36
CA LEU A 148 -0.10 4.10 -12.57
C LEU A 148 -1.15 3.00 -12.31
N ALA A 149 -1.23 2.49 -11.09
CA ALA A 149 -2.28 1.54 -10.70
C ALA A 149 -3.67 2.19 -10.65
N LEU A 150 -3.80 3.51 -10.45
CA LEU A 150 -5.08 4.21 -10.41
C LEU A 150 -5.88 4.16 -11.75
N PRO A 151 -5.33 4.56 -12.92
CA PRO A 151 -6.05 4.41 -14.19
C PRO A 151 -6.26 2.93 -14.56
N ALA A 152 -5.34 2.04 -14.20
CA ALA A 152 -5.52 0.60 -14.38
C ALA A 152 -6.69 0.05 -13.55
N LEU A 153 -6.85 0.53 -12.31
CA LEU A 153 -7.98 0.24 -11.43
C LEU A 153 -9.30 0.75 -12.02
N GLY A 154 -9.31 1.98 -12.55
CA GLY A 154 -10.46 2.53 -13.28
C GLY A 154 -10.89 1.63 -14.45
N VAL A 155 -9.95 1.19 -15.28
CA VAL A 155 -10.25 0.25 -16.39
C VAL A 155 -10.76 -1.10 -15.86
N ALA A 156 -10.12 -1.66 -14.83
CA ALA A 156 -10.52 -2.94 -14.25
C ALA A 156 -11.93 -2.90 -13.64
N VAL A 157 -12.25 -1.84 -12.89
CA VAL A 157 -13.59 -1.60 -12.31
C VAL A 157 -14.62 -1.36 -13.40
N ALA A 158 -14.30 -0.59 -14.44
CA ALA A 158 -15.20 -0.40 -15.58
C ALA A 158 -15.58 -1.74 -16.25
N VAL A 159 -14.59 -2.62 -16.47
CA VAL A 159 -14.82 -3.96 -17.06
C VAL A 159 -15.66 -4.83 -16.12
N LEU A 160 -15.37 -4.81 -14.82
CA LEU A 160 -16.08 -5.61 -13.83
C LEU A 160 -17.54 -5.15 -13.67
N VAL A 161 -17.80 -3.86 -13.42
CA VAL A 161 -19.14 -3.31 -13.20
C VAL A 161 -20.00 -3.41 -14.47
N ARG A 162 -19.43 -3.14 -15.65
CA ARG A 162 -20.14 -3.24 -16.93
C ARG A 162 -20.73 -4.63 -17.17
N ARG A 163 -20.09 -5.68 -16.65
CA ARG A 163 -20.58 -7.07 -16.74
C ARG A 163 -21.91 -7.30 -16.01
N PHE A 164 -22.24 -6.47 -15.02
CA PHE A 164 -23.40 -6.65 -14.14
C PHE A 164 -24.44 -5.53 -14.25
N ALA A 165 -24.01 -4.28 -14.43
CA ALA A 165 -24.87 -3.08 -14.42
C ALA A 165 -24.78 -2.21 -15.71
N GLY A 166 -23.95 -2.57 -16.69
CA GLY A 166 -23.80 -1.81 -17.94
C GLY A 166 -22.91 -0.56 -17.85
N SER A 167 -22.82 0.20 -18.94
CA SER A 167 -21.77 1.22 -19.11
C SER A 167 -21.91 2.47 -18.24
N VAL A 168 -23.13 2.97 -18.01
CA VAL A 168 -23.36 4.18 -17.19
C VAL A 168 -22.98 3.91 -15.73
N ALA A 169 -23.48 2.80 -15.18
CA ALA A 169 -23.12 2.34 -13.85
C ALA A 169 -21.61 2.07 -13.71
N ALA A 170 -20.95 1.56 -14.76
CA ALA A 170 -19.50 1.38 -14.79
C ALA A 170 -18.73 2.69 -14.77
N ALA A 171 -19.12 3.69 -15.58
CA ALA A 171 -18.51 5.02 -15.55
C ALA A 171 -18.69 5.70 -14.19
N PHE A 172 -19.90 5.62 -13.62
CA PHE A 172 -20.18 6.13 -12.28
C PHE A 172 -19.31 5.46 -11.20
N ALA A 173 -19.19 4.13 -11.20
CA ALA A 173 -18.32 3.41 -10.26
C ALA A 173 -16.84 3.80 -10.39
N VAL A 174 -16.35 4.04 -11.62
CA VAL A 174 -14.99 4.54 -11.84
C VAL A 174 -14.82 5.93 -11.26
N CYS A 175 -15.71 6.87 -11.55
CA CYS A 175 -15.64 8.22 -10.99
C CYS A 175 -15.71 8.19 -9.46
N TRP A 176 -16.63 7.41 -8.88
CA TRP A 176 -16.79 7.32 -7.43
C TRP A 176 -15.54 6.78 -6.74
N LEU A 177 -14.93 5.72 -7.27
CA LEU A 177 -13.71 5.14 -6.68
C LEU A 177 -12.47 5.98 -6.94
N CYS A 178 -12.25 6.39 -8.19
CA CYS A 178 -10.97 6.97 -8.63
C CYS A 178 -10.88 8.49 -8.43
N LEU A 179 -11.99 9.17 -8.06
CA LEU A 179 -11.98 10.59 -7.67
C LEU A 179 -12.17 10.78 -6.16
N ASN A 180 -12.21 9.69 -5.38
CA ASN A 180 -12.31 9.76 -3.93
C ASN A 180 -10.98 10.23 -3.31
N ALA A 181 -11.04 11.26 -2.47
CA ALA A 181 -9.86 11.88 -1.87
C ALA A 181 -8.96 10.89 -1.12
N THR A 182 -9.52 9.96 -0.33
CA THR A 182 -8.75 8.94 0.41
C THR A 182 -8.03 7.98 -0.54
N PHE A 183 -8.70 7.50 -1.58
CA PHE A 183 -8.11 6.62 -2.60
C PHE A 183 -7.05 7.34 -3.43
N LEU A 184 -7.26 8.62 -3.77
CA LEU A 184 -6.29 9.45 -4.49
C LEU A 184 -5.05 9.72 -3.65
N ASP A 185 -5.23 10.13 -2.39
CA ASP A 185 -4.14 10.40 -1.46
C ASP A 185 -3.21 9.19 -1.32
N LEU A 186 -3.79 8.00 -1.07
CA LEU A 186 -3.03 6.76 -0.93
C LEU A 186 -2.42 6.28 -2.25
N ALA A 187 -3.04 6.57 -3.40
CA ALA A 187 -2.44 6.33 -4.71
C ALA A 187 -1.26 7.26 -5.03
N THR A 188 -1.19 8.43 -4.39
CA THR A 188 -0.02 9.33 -4.48
C THR A 188 1.07 9.06 -3.44
N GLN A 189 0.87 8.11 -2.52
CA GLN A 189 1.86 7.74 -1.52
C GLN A 189 2.62 6.47 -1.94
N LEU A 190 3.81 6.28 -1.39
CA LEU A 190 4.59 5.06 -1.52
C LEU A 190 3.96 3.93 -0.69
N LYS A 191 2.75 3.50 -1.09
CA LYS A 191 1.95 2.49 -0.38
C LYS A 191 1.42 1.45 -1.35
N PRO A 192 1.19 0.20 -0.90
CA PRO A 192 0.77 -0.87 -1.78
C PRO A 192 -0.72 -0.77 -2.17
N TYR A 193 -1.56 -0.19 -1.32
CA TYR A 193 -3.02 -0.36 -1.35
C TYR A 193 -3.69 -0.20 -2.73
N THR A 194 -3.31 0.77 -3.55
CA THR A 194 -3.87 0.95 -4.91
C THR A 194 -3.45 -0.19 -5.87
N VAL A 195 -2.22 -0.67 -5.75
CA VAL A 195 -1.70 -1.85 -6.48
C VAL A 195 -2.41 -3.12 -5.99
N GLU A 196 -2.62 -3.26 -4.68
CA GLU A 196 -3.33 -4.41 -4.08
C GLU A 196 -4.80 -4.46 -4.51
N THR A 197 -5.41 -3.29 -4.64
CA THR A 197 -6.79 -3.11 -5.10
C THR A 197 -6.92 -3.47 -6.57
N VAL A 198 -6.03 -2.99 -7.46
CA VAL A 198 -6.09 -3.39 -8.89
C VAL A 198 -5.77 -4.87 -9.08
N ALA A 199 -4.80 -5.42 -8.33
CA ALA A 199 -4.49 -6.85 -8.32
C ALA A 199 -5.71 -7.69 -7.88
N THR A 200 -6.45 -7.26 -6.86
CA THR A 200 -7.69 -7.91 -6.40
C THR A 200 -8.77 -7.93 -7.49
N VAL A 201 -9.05 -6.79 -8.12
CA VAL A 201 -10.02 -6.72 -9.22
C VAL A 201 -9.56 -7.56 -10.42
N ALA A 202 -8.27 -7.58 -10.72
CA ALA A 202 -7.67 -8.41 -11.77
C ALA A 202 -7.79 -9.91 -11.46
N VAL A 203 -7.51 -10.35 -10.23
CA VAL A 203 -7.73 -11.73 -9.75
C VAL A 203 -9.19 -12.14 -9.98
N VAL A 204 -10.15 -11.31 -9.56
CA VAL A 204 -11.59 -11.60 -9.78
C VAL A 204 -11.93 -11.65 -11.28
N LEU A 205 -11.45 -10.71 -12.10
CA LEU A 205 -11.69 -10.70 -13.55
C LEU A 205 -11.11 -11.93 -14.26
N LEU A 206 -9.88 -12.34 -13.91
CA LEU A 206 -9.27 -13.58 -14.36
C LEU A 206 -10.10 -14.79 -13.92
N TRP A 207 -10.64 -14.76 -12.70
CA TRP A 207 -11.47 -15.84 -12.17
C TRP A 207 -12.81 -15.99 -12.90
N LEU A 208 -13.43 -14.86 -13.26
CA LEU A 208 -14.73 -14.75 -13.96
C LEU A 208 -14.63 -14.93 -15.48
N GLY A 209 -13.43 -15.02 -16.05
CA GLY A 209 -13.21 -15.05 -17.50
C GLY A 209 -14.04 -16.13 -18.23
N PRO A 210 -14.47 -15.88 -19.49
CA PRO A 210 -15.33 -16.80 -20.22
C PRO A 210 -14.63 -18.14 -20.46
N VAL A 211 -15.33 -19.25 -20.22
CA VAL A 211 -14.86 -20.59 -20.60
C VAL A 211 -15.48 -20.92 -21.95
N ARG A 212 -14.69 -20.93 -23.02
CA ARG A 212 -15.11 -21.51 -24.30
C ARG A 212 -15.21 -23.03 -24.11
N GLY A 213 -16.19 -23.66 -24.77
CA GLY A 213 -16.65 -25.02 -24.43
C GLY A 213 -15.53 -26.02 -24.22
N GLY A 214 -15.41 -26.55 -23.00
CA GLY A 214 -14.44 -27.59 -22.65
C GLY A 214 -12.99 -27.13 -22.44
N ASP A 215 -12.63 -25.86 -22.67
CA ASP A 215 -11.24 -25.39 -22.55
C ASP A 215 -10.78 -25.28 -21.07
N THR A 216 -10.25 -26.39 -20.57
CA THR A 216 -9.63 -26.53 -19.24
C THR A 216 -8.26 -25.84 -19.18
N ARG A 217 -7.47 -25.90 -20.27
CA ARG A 217 -6.13 -25.28 -20.35
C ARG A 217 -6.22 -23.77 -20.18
N GLY A 218 -7.10 -23.11 -20.94
CA GLY A 218 -7.34 -21.67 -20.82
C GLY A 218 -7.96 -21.26 -19.48
N ARG A 219 -8.63 -22.17 -18.75
CA ARG A 219 -9.03 -21.90 -17.36
C ARG A 219 -7.84 -22.00 -16.39
N GLY A 220 -7.07 -23.09 -16.42
CA GLY A 220 -5.88 -23.28 -15.60
C GLY A 220 -4.86 -22.14 -15.75
N ALA A 221 -4.58 -21.74 -16.99
CA ALA A 221 -3.68 -20.61 -17.28
C ALA A 221 -4.13 -19.29 -16.62
N ARG A 222 -5.45 -19.02 -16.57
CA ARG A 222 -5.99 -17.82 -15.89
C ARG A 222 -5.96 -17.91 -14.37
N ARG A 223 -6.14 -19.11 -13.81
CA ARG A 223 -5.98 -19.35 -12.37
C ARG A 223 -4.51 -19.15 -11.97
N MET A 224 -3.57 -19.73 -12.73
CA MET A 224 -2.13 -19.49 -12.56
C MET A 224 -1.78 -17.99 -12.68
N ALA A 225 -2.29 -17.29 -13.70
CA ALA A 225 -2.10 -15.85 -13.84
C ALA A 225 -2.66 -15.05 -12.65
N ALA A 226 -3.79 -15.47 -12.08
CA ALA A 226 -4.32 -14.87 -10.85
C ALA A 226 -3.40 -15.10 -9.65
N GLY A 227 -2.79 -16.28 -9.53
CA GLY A 227 -1.74 -16.56 -8.53
C GLY A 227 -0.48 -15.72 -8.70
N VAL A 228 -0.06 -15.43 -9.94
CA VAL A 228 1.06 -14.52 -10.22
C VAL A 228 0.69 -13.07 -9.88
N VAL A 229 -0.50 -12.60 -10.26
CA VAL A 229 -1.00 -11.25 -9.91
C VAL A 229 -1.15 -11.08 -8.39
N ALA A 230 -1.49 -12.15 -7.66
CA ALA A 230 -1.56 -12.14 -6.20
C ALA A 230 -0.22 -11.86 -5.52
N LEU A 231 0.92 -12.15 -6.16
CA LEU A 231 2.24 -11.78 -5.62
C LEU A 231 2.41 -10.26 -5.45
N CYS A 232 1.61 -9.45 -6.17
CA CYS A 232 1.56 -7.99 -6.04
C CYS A 232 0.60 -7.49 -4.95
N SER A 233 -0.02 -8.38 -4.15
CA SER A 233 -1.04 -7.99 -3.17
C SER A 233 -1.02 -8.85 -1.90
N VAL A 234 -0.71 -8.22 -0.76
CA VAL A 234 -0.72 -8.87 0.56
C VAL A 234 -2.08 -9.51 0.88
N PRO A 235 -3.23 -8.83 0.69
CA PRO A 235 -4.54 -9.42 0.98
C PRO A 235 -5.06 -10.42 -0.07
N ALA A 236 -4.34 -10.74 -1.14
CA ALA A 236 -4.86 -11.59 -2.22
C ALA A 236 -5.24 -13.01 -1.76
N VAL A 237 -4.67 -13.51 -0.66
CA VAL A 237 -5.05 -14.80 -0.05
C VAL A 237 -6.54 -14.82 0.33
N PHE A 238 -7.07 -13.71 0.84
CA PHE A 238 -8.47 -13.54 1.23
C PHE A 238 -9.43 -13.63 0.03
N VAL A 239 -8.93 -13.44 -1.20
CA VAL A 239 -9.73 -13.46 -2.44
C VAL A 239 -9.56 -14.79 -3.18
N ILE A 240 -8.34 -15.31 -3.29
CA ILE A 240 -8.05 -16.57 -3.99
C ILE A 240 -8.63 -17.78 -3.25
N VAL A 241 -8.51 -17.85 -1.92
CA VAL A 241 -8.96 -19.03 -1.15
C VAL A 241 -10.48 -19.24 -1.28
N PRO A 242 -11.36 -18.24 -1.08
CA PRO A 242 -12.81 -18.42 -1.26
C PRO A 242 -13.22 -18.73 -2.70
N LEU A 243 -12.53 -18.13 -3.68
CA LEU A 243 -12.78 -18.40 -5.10
C LEU A 243 -12.39 -19.83 -5.50
N ALA A 244 -11.28 -20.35 -4.98
CA ALA A 244 -10.87 -21.73 -5.15
C ALA A 244 -11.81 -22.71 -4.42
N ALA A 245 -12.21 -22.39 -3.18
CA ALA A 245 -13.19 -23.15 -2.43
C ALA A 245 -14.54 -23.23 -3.15
N MET A 246 -15.02 -22.12 -3.75
CA MET A 246 -16.25 -22.13 -4.55
C MET A 246 -16.15 -23.03 -5.79
N ASP A 247 -15.03 -23.04 -6.52
CA ASP A 247 -14.90 -23.93 -7.70
C ASP A 247 -14.77 -25.41 -7.29
N VAL A 248 -14.22 -25.71 -6.10
CA VAL A 248 -14.11 -27.05 -5.52
C VAL A 248 -15.46 -27.56 -4.99
N LEU A 249 -16.18 -26.75 -4.21
CA LEU A 249 -17.45 -27.11 -3.57
C LEU A 249 -18.64 -27.00 -4.55
N GLY A 250 -18.65 -25.96 -5.38
CA GLY A 250 -19.77 -25.61 -6.26
C GLY A 250 -19.94 -26.50 -7.49
N GLY A 251 -18.98 -27.39 -7.77
CA GLY A 251 -19.00 -28.29 -8.93
C GLY A 251 -20.23 -29.21 -9.02
N GLY A 252 -20.96 -29.42 -7.91
CA GLY A 252 -22.17 -30.26 -7.88
C GLY A 252 -23.50 -29.54 -8.14
N VAL A 253 -23.58 -28.21 -8.04
CA VAL A 253 -24.88 -27.52 -7.84
C VAL A 253 -25.51 -26.97 -9.14
N GLY A 254 -24.71 -26.77 -10.20
CA GLY A 254 -25.12 -25.93 -11.34
C GLY A 254 -25.72 -26.62 -12.58
N GLY A 255 -25.83 -27.95 -12.62
CA GLY A 255 -25.94 -28.68 -13.91
C GLY A 255 -27.07 -29.70 -14.08
N GLY A 256 -28.06 -29.77 -13.18
CA GLY A 256 -28.99 -30.91 -13.11
C GLY A 256 -30.47 -30.57 -12.96
N GLY A 257 -30.91 -29.40 -13.44
CA GLY A 257 -32.32 -29.02 -13.44
C GLY A 257 -33.11 -29.65 -14.58
N GLY A 258 -33.48 -30.94 -14.44
CA GLY A 258 -34.39 -31.64 -15.35
C GLY A 258 -33.85 -32.95 -15.92
N GLY A 259 -34.60 -34.05 -15.73
CA GLY A 259 -34.43 -35.29 -16.50
C GLY A 259 -33.78 -36.48 -15.78
N GLY A 260 -34.59 -37.28 -15.09
CA GLY A 260 -34.36 -38.72 -14.91
C GLY A 260 -33.51 -39.16 -13.69
N GLY A 261 -34.13 -39.92 -12.79
CA GLY A 261 -33.51 -40.53 -11.61
C GLY A 261 -32.55 -41.71 -11.88
N ARG A 262 -31.72 -41.65 -12.93
CA ARG A 262 -30.82 -42.77 -13.30
C ARG A 262 -29.45 -42.65 -12.61
N SER A 263 -29.24 -43.57 -11.65
CA SER A 263 -27.97 -43.94 -10.98
C SER A 263 -27.28 -42.88 -10.11
N LEU A 264 -27.47 -43.00 -8.79
CA LEU A 264 -26.66 -42.34 -7.75
C LEU A 264 -25.17 -42.75 -7.84
N LEU A 265 -24.89 -44.00 -8.19
CA LEU A 265 -23.52 -44.54 -8.29
C LEU A 265 -22.70 -43.83 -9.38
N ARG A 266 -23.29 -43.55 -10.55
CA ARG A 266 -22.59 -42.85 -11.64
C ARG A 266 -22.25 -41.39 -11.30
N ARG A 267 -23.00 -40.75 -10.38
CA ARG A 267 -22.67 -39.40 -9.88
C ARG A 267 -21.38 -39.37 -9.06
N GLY A 268 -21.07 -40.44 -8.30
CA GLY A 268 -19.86 -40.50 -7.46
C GLY A 268 -18.56 -40.42 -8.28
N GLN A 269 -18.47 -41.18 -9.38
CA GLN A 269 -17.29 -41.22 -10.24
C GLN A 269 -17.10 -39.91 -11.03
N LEU A 270 -18.19 -39.31 -11.52
CA LEU A 270 -18.16 -37.99 -12.15
C LEU A 270 -17.72 -36.90 -11.17
N ARG A 271 -18.22 -36.93 -9.92
CA ARG A 271 -17.81 -35.96 -8.88
C ARG A 271 -16.32 -36.05 -8.54
N ARG A 272 -15.75 -37.27 -8.42
CA ARG A 272 -14.29 -37.44 -8.19
C ARG A 272 -13.45 -36.88 -9.34
N SER A 273 -13.81 -37.17 -10.60
CA SER A 273 -13.05 -36.68 -11.77
C SER A 273 -13.18 -35.17 -11.99
N GLN A 274 -14.33 -34.57 -11.63
CA GLN A 274 -14.52 -33.12 -11.59
C GLN A 274 -13.71 -32.47 -10.46
N LEU A 275 -13.74 -33.02 -9.25
CA LEU A 275 -12.96 -32.52 -8.11
C LEU A 275 -11.46 -32.49 -8.43
N GLY A 276 -10.91 -33.61 -8.92
CA GLY A 276 -9.50 -33.69 -9.35
C GLY A 276 -9.15 -32.82 -10.56
N ARG A 277 -10.15 -32.29 -11.29
CA ARG A 277 -9.95 -31.27 -12.33
C ARG A 277 -9.94 -29.87 -11.75
N CYS A 278 -10.95 -29.51 -10.95
CA CYS A 278 -11.01 -28.22 -10.27
C CYS A 278 -9.76 -27.98 -9.41
N LEU A 279 -9.33 -28.98 -8.64
CA LEU A 279 -8.09 -28.92 -7.86
C LEU A 279 -6.87 -28.66 -8.75
N ARG A 280 -6.66 -29.41 -9.85
CA ARG A 280 -5.54 -29.13 -10.77
C ARG A 280 -5.60 -27.76 -11.42
N GLU A 281 -6.80 -27.22 -11.64
CA GLU A 281 -6.99 -25.88 -12.20
C GLU A 281 -6.70 -24.76 -11.18
N THR A 282 -7.03 -24.94 -9.90
CA THR A 282 -6.87 -23.90 -8.86
C THR A 282 -5.60 -24.02 -8.02
N LEU A 283 -5.04 -25.24 -7.87
CA LEU A 283 -3.89 -25.53 -7.01
C LEU A 283 -2.68 -24.63 -7.27
N PRO A 284 -2.25 -24.31 -8.52
CA PRO A 284 -1.13 -23.41 -8.74
C PRO A 284 -1.35 -22.01 -8.15
N ALA A 285 -2.59 -21.50 -8.21
CA ALA A 285 -2.94 -20.19 -7.65
C ALA A 285 -2.91 -20.19 -6.13
N VAL A 286 -3.45 -21.27 -5.52
CA VAL A 286 -3.46 -21.46 -4.07
C VAL A 286 -2.04 -21.65 -3.54
N VAL A 287 -1.22 -22.49 -4.18
CA VAL A 287 0.18 -22.71 -3.78
C VAL A 287 0.98 -21.41 -3.88
N LEU A 288 0.88 -20.65 -4.98
CA LEU A 288 1.58 -19.37 -5.12
C LEU A 288 1.22 -18.38 -4.01
N VAL A 289 -0.08 -18.18 -3.74
CA VAL A 289 -0.50 -17.22 -2.71
C VAL A 289 -0.19 -17.73 -1.29
N THR A 290 -0.33 -19.03 -1.01
CA THR A 290 0.01 -19.61 0.29
C THR A 290 1.51 -19.55 0.56
N VAL A 291 2.37 -19.85 -0.41
CA VAL A 291 3.84 -19.72 -0.26
C VAL A 291 4.22 -18.25 -0.06
N HIS A 292 3.64 -17.34 -0.84
CA HIS A 292 3.85 -15.90 -0.65
C HIS A 292 3.41 -15.42 0.75
N THR A 293 2.24 -15.84 1.23
CA THR A 293 1.73 -15.50 2.56
C THR A 293 2.56 -16.11 3.70
N LEU A 294 2.93 -17.39 3.62
CA LEU A 294 3.63 -18.06 4.73
C LEU A 294 5.12 -17.76 4.76
N VAL A 295 5.78 -17.64 3.60
CA VAL A 295 7.24 -17.43 3.54
C VAL A 295 7.58 -15.94 3.49
N PHE A 296 7.06 -15.20 2.50
CA PHE A 296 7.48 -13.81 2.29
C PHE A 296 6.79 -12.83 3.26
N LEU A 297 5.47 -12.99 3.47
CA LEU A 297 4.70 -12.15 4.39
C LEU A 297 4.75 -12.68 5.83
N GLY A 298 5.03 -13.98 6.01
CA GLY A 298 5.29 -14.59 7.30
C GLY A 298 6.53 -14.01 7.97
N HIS A 299 7.60 -13.83 7.20
CA HIS A 299 8.88 -13.25 7.62
C HIS A 299 8.79 -11.77 8.06
N GLN A 300 7.88 -10.99 7.48
CA GLN A 300 7.63 -9.58 7.83
C GLN A 300 6.72 -9.45 9.07
N SER A 301 6.98 -10.22 10.14
CA SER A 301 6.06 -10.42 11.26
C SER A 301 6.05 -9.33 12.33
N ALA A 302 7.01 -8.40 12.33
CA ALA A 302 7.17 -7.39 13.40
C ALA A 302 5.86 -6.63 13.72
N GLN A 303 5.02 -6.33 12.72
CA GLN A 303 3.72 -5.68 12.92
C GLN A 303 2.78 -6.43 13.88
N ARG A 304 2.82 -7.77 13.94
CA ARG A 304 1.88 -8.59 14.73
C ARG A 304 2.10 -8.45 16.24
N ALA A 305 3.34 -8.13 16.63
CA ALA A 305 3.75 -7.90 18.01
C ALA A 305 3.49 -6.47 18.50
N GLY A 306 3.10 -5.53 17.62
CA GLY A 306 2.86 -4.14 17.98
C GLY A 306 1.39 -3.84 18.33
N ASP A 307 1.18 -3.03 19.36
CA ASP A 307 -0.15 -2.68 19.90
C ASP A 307 -0.95 -1.68 19.03
N TYR A 308 -0.31 -1.07 18.02
CA TYR A 308 -0.90 -0.02 17.16
C TYR A 308 -2.23 -0.45 16.51
N TRP A 309 -2.43 -1.76 16.27
CA TRP A 309 -3.61 -2.32 15.62
C TRP A 309 -4.60 -3.01 16.57
N ASP A 310 -4.40 -2.91 17.88
CA ASP A 310 -5.21 -3.62 18.89
C ASP A 310 -6.70 -3.29 18.82
N THR A 311 -7.03 -2.04 18.51
CA THR A 311 -8.42 -1.58 18.37
C THR A 311 -9.11 -2.14 17.11
N GLN A 312 -8.34 -2.67 16.15
CA GLN A 312 -8.78 -3.23 14.86
C GLN A 312 -8.62 -4.75 14.78
N PHE A 313 -8.04 -5.40 15.80
CA PHE A 313 -8.06 -6.85 15.94
C PHE A 313 -9.34 -7.35 16.64
N LEU A 314 -9.68 -8.62 16.45
CA LEU A 314 -10.72 -9.32 17.22
C LEU A 314 -10.12 -9.99 18.46
N ALA A 315 -8.84 -10.37 18.40
CA ALA A 315 -8.10 -10.98 19.50
C ALA A 315 -8.21 -10.19 20.82
N GLY A 316 -8.13 -10.91 21.94
CA GLY A 316 -8.17 -10.34 23.29
C GLY A 316 -9.56 -9.88 23.79
N ARG A 317 -10.60 -9.97 22.96
CA ARG A 317 -11.99 -9.61 23.34
C ARG A 317 -12.78 -10.83 23.82
N ASP A 318 -13.65 -10.62 24.80
CA ASP A 318 -14.65 -11.61 25.19
C ASP A 318 -15.75 -11.80 24.11
N PRO A 319 -16.60 -12.84 24.17
CA PRO A 319 -17.60 -13.11 23.13
C PRO A 319 -18.62 -11.98 22.89
N TRP A 320 -18.95 -11.17 23.91
CA TRP A 320 -19.86 -10.04 23.77
C TRP A 320 -19.14 -8.85 23.12
N GLN A 321 -17.95 -8.50 23.62
CA GLN A 321 -17.09 -7.48 23.01
C GLN A 321 -16.74 -7.81 21.55
N ALA A 322 -16.53 -9.09 21.24
CA ALA A 322 -16.32 -9.60 19.88
C ALA A 322 -17.52 -9.31 18.96
N MET A 323 -18.75 -9.57 19.44
CA MET A 323 -19.97 -9.25 18.68
C MET A 323 -20.16 -7.73 18.52
N CYS A 324 -19.96 -6.94 19.58
CA CYS A 324 -20.02 -5.48 19.52
C CYS A 324 -18.99 -4.93 18.51
N PHE A 325 -17.74 -5.39 18.59
CA PHE A 325 -16.68 -5.00 17.64
C PHE A 325 -17.07 -5.33 16.19
N VAL A 326 -17.55 -6.53 15.90
CA VAL A 326 -18.00 -6.89 14.54
C VAL A 326 -19.17 -6.02 14.09
N GLY A 327 -20.15 -5.78 14.97
CA GLY A 327 -21.28 -4.88 14.72
C GLY A 327 -20.83 -3.45 14.38
N ASP A 328 -19.92 -2.89 15.18
CA ASP A 328 -19.35 -1.55 14.98
C ASP A 328 -18.56 -1.45 13.67
N GLN A 329 -17.73 -2.44 13.34
CA GLN A 329 -16.97 -2.41 12.08
C GLN A 329 -17.87 -2.55 10.86
N LEU A 330 -18.90 -3.40 10.92
CA LEU A 330 -19.92 -3.50 9.86
C LEU A 330 -20.75 -2.22 9.74
N TRP A 331 -21.14 -1.60 10.85
CA TRP A 331 -21.83 -0.32 10.87
C TRP A 331 -20.97 0.79 10.24
N ARG A 332 -19.69 0.87 10.61
CA ARG A 332 -18.73 1.82 10.03
C ARG A 332 -18.50 1.58 8.54
N MET A 333 -18.51 0.33 8.07
CA MET A 333 -18.43 0.00 6.63
C MET A 333 -19.70 0.38 5.85
N LEU A 334 -20.87 0.42 6.50
CA LEU A 334 -22.13 0.86 5.89
C LEU A 334 -22.33 2.38 5.94
N ALA A 335 -21.96 3.02 7.06
CA ALA A 335 -22.14 4.45 7.31
C ALA A 335 -20.99 5.30 6.77
N GLY A 336 -19.76 4.77 6.78
CA GLY A 336 -18.66 5.25 5.96
C GLY A 336 -18.96 4.93 4.50
N SER A 337 -19.67 5.84 3.83
CA SER A 337 -19.96 5.82 2.39
C SER A 337 -18.80 5.17 1.62
N PRO A 338 -18.99 4.02 0.94
CA PRO A 338 -17.93 3.42 0.13
C PRO A 338 -17.50 4.48 -0.90
N PRO A 339 -16.29 5.08 -0.80
CA PRO A 339 -15.01 4.40 -0.54
C PRO A 339 -14.27 4.78 0.76
N GLY A 340 -14.91 5.45 1.74
CA GLY A 340 -14.29 6.02 2.95
C GLY A 340 -13.77 5.02 3.99
N ILE A 341 -12.82 4.17 3.60
CA ILE A 341 -12.25 3.03 4.35
C ILE A 341 -11.08 3.44 5.26
N ASP A 342 -11.02 4.68 5.72
CA ASP A 342 -10.20 4.97 6.90
C ASP A 342 -10.77 6.11 7.76
N GLN A 343 -11.26 5.72 8.94
CA GLN A 343 -11.61 6.63 10.05
C GLN A 343 -10.58 6.52 11.20
N PHE A 344 -9.61 5.61 11.09
CA PHE A 344 -8.72 5.20 12.18
C PHE A 344 -7.29 5.68 12.02
N ASP A 345 -6.90 6.02 10.80
CA ASP A 345 -5.65 6.69 10.53
C ASP A 345 -5.81 8.19 10.82
N PRO A 346 -5.35 8.72 11.98
CA PRO A 346 -5.46 10.15 12.31
C PRO A 346 -4.65 11.04 11.36
N SER A 347 -3.82 10.38 10.54
CA SER A 347 -2.91 10.97 9.59
C SER A 347 -3.57 11.14 8.21
N LEU A 348 -4.54 10.29 7.86
CA LEU A 348 -5.50 10.57 6.80
C LEU A 348 -6.46 11.64 7.31
N VAL A 349 -6.73 12.64 6.46
CA VAL A 349 -7.78 13.62 6.75
C VAL A 349 -9.08 12.83 6.89
N PRO A 350 -9.72 12.81 8.08
CA PRO A 350 -11.03 12.21 8.19
C PRO A 350 -11.91 12.93 7.18
N GLY A 351 -12.55 12.18 6.28
CA GLY A 351 -13.43 12.71 5.23
C GLY A 351 -14.66 13.45 5.75
N TYR A 352 -14.68 13.78 7.05
CA TYR A 352 -15.42 14.87 7.61
C TYR A 352 -14.98 16.23 7.01
N LEU A 353 -15.45 16.47 5.78
CA LEU A 353 -16.38 17.60 5.63
C LEU A 353 -17.29 17.62 6.87
N HIS A 354 -17.64 18.79 7.40
CA HIS A 354 -18.74 18.88 8.36
C HIS A 354 -20.09 18.63 7.66
N LEU A 355 -20.22 17.45 7.04
CA LEU A 355 -21.48 16.81 6.70
C LEU A 355 -22.31 16.85 7.99
N PRO A 356 -23.53 17.40 7.95
CA PRO A 356 -24.38 17.44 9.12
C PRO A 356 -24.47 16.05 9.73
N HIS A 357 -24.45 15.96 11.07
CA HIS A 357 -24.33 14.66 11.77
C HIS A 357 -25.39 13.62 11.36
N TYR A 358 -26.53 14.04 10.80
CA TYR A 358 -27.57 13.17 10.25
C TYR A 358 -27.22 12.50 8.90
N LEU A 359 -26.28 13.01 8.10
CA LEU A 359 -26.09 12.53 6.73
C LEU A 359 -25.56 11.07 6.66
N PRO A 360 -24.60 10.63 7.50
CA PRO A 360 -24.23 9.21 7.58
C PRO A 360 -25.42 8.31 7.94
N TRP A 361 -26.29 8.74 8.86
CA TRP A 361 -27.51 8.02 9.25
C TRP A 361 -28.55 7.91 8.13
N LEU A 362 -28.52 8.81 7.13
CA LEU A 362 -29.38 8.74 5.95
C LEU A 362 -28.73 7.91 4.82
N LEU A 363 -27.41 7.99 4.66
CA LEU A 363 -26.68 7.26 3.63
C LEU A 363 -26.49 5.78 3.96
N ALA A 364 -26.31 5.40 5.24
CA ALA A 364 -26.11 4.00 5.62
C ALA A 364 -27.31 3.09 5.27
N PRO A 365 -28.57 3.46 5.61
CA PRO A 365 -29.74 2.65 5.26
C PRO A 365 -29.96 2.54 3.75
N LEU A 366 -29.76 3.64 3.00
CA LEU A 366 -29.83 3.62 1.53
C LEU A 366 -28.76 2.67 0.94
N THR A 367 -27.53 2.75 1.43
CA THR A 367 -26.42 1.88 1.01
C THR A 367 -26.71 0.42 1.35
N GLY A 368 -27.27 0.13 2.53
CA GLY A 368 -27.74 -1.20 2.92
C GLY A 368 -28.85 -1.76 2.03
N VAL A 369 -29.87 -0.95 1.71
CA VAL A 369 -30.98 -1.34 0.82
C VAL A 369 -30.48 -1.61 -0.60
N PHE A 370 -29.67 -0.72 -1.17
CA PHE A 370 -29.06 -0.97 -2.49
C PHE A 370 -28.13 -2.19 -2.44
N GLY A 371 -27.33 -2.34 -1.38
CA GLY A 371 -26.48 -3.50 -1.14
C GLY A 371 -27.27 -4.81 -1.17
N ALA A 372 -28.39 -4.90 -0.43
CA ALA A 372 -29.26 -6.08 -0.42
C ALA A 372 -29.86 -6.41 -1.79
N VAL A 373 -30.33 -5.40 -2.53
CA VAL A 373 -30.81 -5.57 -3.92
C VAL A 373 -29.67 -6.03 -4.84
N GLY A 374 -28.46 -5.51 -4.65
CA GLY A 374 -27.24 -5.90 -5.36
C GLY A 374 -26.87 -7.36 -5.13
N ILE A 375 -26.83 -7.79 -3.86
CA ILE A 375 -26.60 -9.19 -3.46
C ILE A 375 -27.64 -10.10 -4.12
N ALA A 376 -28.93 -9.77 -4.02
CA ALA A 376 -30.00 -10.56 -4.63
C ALA A 376 -29.88 -10.64 -6.17
N ALA A 377 -29.45 -9.56 -6.83
CA ALA A 377 -29.23 -9.52 -8.27
C ALA A 377 -27.98 -10.31 -8.72
N LEU A 378 -26.91 -10.29 -7.93
CA LEU A 378 -25.67 -11.04 -8.18
C LEU A 378 -25.83 -12.54 -7.89
N ALA A 379 -26.51 -12.91 -6.80
CA ALA A 379 -26.73 -14.31 -6.40
C ALA A 379 -27.50 -15.11 -7.47
N ARG A 380 -28.40 -14.46 -8.22
CA ARG A 380 -29.13 -15.04 -9.36
C ARG A 380 -28.22 -15.42 -10.54
N ARG A 381 -26.99 -14.90 -10.61
CA ARG A 381 -26.04 -15.19 -11.69
C ARG A 381 -24.88 -16.07 -11.21
N ALA A 382 -24.43 -17.00 -12.05
CA ALA A 382 -23.30 -17.88 -11.71
C ALA A 382 -21.96 -17.13 -11.59
N ASP A 383 -21.77 -16.03 -12.34
CA ASP A 383 -20.61 -15.15 -12.17
C ASP A 383 -20.77 -14.18 -11.00
N GLY A 384 -21.98 -13.70 -10.73
CA GLY A 384 -22.27 -12.88 -9.54
C GLY A 384 -22.07 -13.63 -8.22
N ARG A 385 -22.41 -14.93 -8.15
CA ARG A 385 -22.10 -15.77 -6.97
C ARG A 385 -20.60 -15.87 -6.68
N ARG A 386 -19.73 -15.91 -7.70
CA ARG A 386 -18.27 -15.91 -7.51
C ARG A 386 -17.78 -14.59 -6.92
N VAL A 387 -18.32 -13.45 -7.37
CA VAL A 387 -18.05 -12.14 -6.77
C VAL A 387 -18.46 -12.11 -5.31
N LEU A 388 -19.68 -12.59 -4.99
CA LEU A 388 -20.17 -12.63 -3.61
C LEU A 388 -19.33 -13.54 -2.72
N ALA A 389 -18.86 -14.69 -3.22
CA ALA A 389 -17.98 -15.57 -2.46
C ALA A 389 -16.56 -15.00 -2.28
N ALA A 390 -16.03 -14.27 -3.26
CA ALA A 390 -14.79 -13.51 -3.10
C ALA A 390 -14.93 -12.45 -2.00
N LEU A 391 -16.01 -11.67 -2.01
CA LEU A 391 -16.28 -10.62 -1.03
C LEU A 391 -16.55 -11.20 0.36
N VAL A 392 -17.60 -12.01 0.53
CA VAL A 392 -17.99 -12.58 1.84
C VAL A 392 -16.89 -13.49 2.39
N GLY A 393 -16.21 -14.25 1.53
CA GLY A 393 -15.07 -15.06 1.93
C GLY A 393 -13.87 -14.23 2.36
N ALA A 394 -13.61 -13.08 1.72
CA ALA A 394 -12.57 -12.17 2.18
C ALA A 394 -12.91 -11.59 3.56
N GLU A 395 -14.14 -11.11 3.79
CA GLU A 395 -14.57 -10.62 5.11
C GLU A 395 -14.43 -11.69 6.20
N VAL A 396 -14.89 -12.93 5.94
CA VAL A 396 -14.78 -14.04 6.90
C VAL A 396 -13.33 -14.43 7.18
N LEU A 397 -12.46 -14.46 6.16
CA LEU A 397 -11.04 -14.79 6.36
C LEU A 397 -10.26 -13.64 7.01
N MET A 398 -10.59 -12.38 6.74
CA MET A 398 -10.05 -11.22 7.46
C MET A 398 -10.47 -11.25 8.93
N LEU A 399 -11.74 -11.58 9.23
CA LEU A 399 -12.21 -11.73 10.60
C LEU A 399 -11.50 -12.87 11.35
N GLY A 400 -11.31 -14.01 10.67
CA GLY A 400 -10.52 -15.14 11.22
C GLY A 400 -9.05 -14.78 11.45
N ALA A 401 -8.41 -14.08 10.50
CA ALA A 401 -7.05 -13.56 10.66
C ALA A 401 -6.95 -12.51 11.78
N SER A 402 -8.00 -11.73 11.98
CA SER A 402 -8.11 -10.72 13.05
C SER A 402 -8.26 -11.35 14.45
N ALA A 403 -8.87 -12.54 14.53
CA ALA A 403 -8.94 -13.33 15.76
C ALA A 403 -7.55 -13.82 16.23
N VAL A 404 -6.59 -13.98 15.31
CA VAL A 404 -5.22 -14.46 15.57
C VAL A 404 -4.14 -13.37 15.38
N ARG A 405 -4.52 -12.08 15.47
CA ARG A 405 -3.63 -10.90 15.29
C ARG A 405 -2.82 -10.89 13.98
N PHE A 406 -3.28 -11.59 12.94
CA PHE A 406 -2.58 -11.68 11.65
C PHE A 406 -2.96 -10.54 10.69
N TRP A 407 -4.22 -10.09 10.70
CA TRP A 407 -4.71 -9.03 9.81
C TRP A 407 -5.87 -8.23 10.46
N PRO A 408 -5.90 -6.89 10.38
CA PRO A 408 -6.95 -6.09 11.01
C PRO A 408 -8.30 -6.21 10.28
N PHE A 409 -9.41 -6.08 11.01
CA PHE A 409 -10.77 -6.16 10.47
C PHE A 409 -11.50 -4.81 10.51
N GLY A 410 -12.38 -4.56 9.54
CA GLY A 410 -13.16 -3.33 9.40
C GLY A 410 -12.62 -2.36 8.34
N PRO A 411 -13.13 -1.10 8.31
CA PRO A 411 -12.72 -0.09 7.34
C PRO A 411 -11.39 0.56 7.75
N THR A 412 -10.30 -0.14 7.44
CA THR A 412 -8.91 0.31 7.59
C THR A 412 -8.25 0.39 6.21
N ARG A 413 -7.23 1.25 6.03
CA ARG A 413 -6.42 1.37 4.79
C ARG A 413 -5.96 0.03 4.18
N THR A 414 -5.61 -0.96 5.00
CA THR A 414 -5.20 -2.31 4.53
C THR A 414 -6.34 -3.06 3.84
N ASN A 415 -7.59 -2.75 4.16
CA ASN A 415 -8.79 -3.41 3.66
C ASN A 415 -9.38 -2.72 2.42
N GLN A 416 -8.68 -1.74 1.83
CA GLN A 416 -9.14 -1.05 0.62
C GLN A 416 -9.30 -1.96 -0.60
N PHE A 417 -8.64 -3.12 -0.61
CA PHE A 417 -8.74 -4.11 -1.67
C PHE A 417 -10.17 -4.67 -1.87
N VAL A 418 -11.03 -4.69 -0.84
CA VAL A 418 -12.45 -5.13 -0.98
C VAL A 418 -13.39 -4.03 -1.48
N VAL A 419 -12.98 -2.74 -1.42
CA VAL A 419 -13.83 -1.59 -1.77
C VAL A 419 -14.44 -1.69 -3.18
N PRO A 420 -13.72 -2.09 -4.24
CA PRO A 420 -14.32 -2.24 -5.56
C PRO A 420 -15.41 -3.32 -5.62
N LEU A 421 -15.35 -4.33 -4.75
CA LEU A 421 -16.34 -5.41 -4.68
C LEU A 421 -17.58 -4.95 -3.91
N LEU A 422 -17.41 -4.23 -2.79
CA LEU A 422 -18.50 -3.56 -2.07
C LEU A 422 -19.21 -2.54 -2.97
N LEU A 423 -18.46 -1.68 -3.64
CA LEU A 423 -18.95 -0.69 -4.60
C LEU A 423 -19.72 -1.36 -5.75
N LEU A 424 -19.21 -2.44 -6.31
CA LEU A 424 -19.90 -3.22 -7.34
C LEU A 424 -21.27 -3.73 -6.86
N VAL A 425 -21.36 -4.26 -5.63
CA VAL A 425 -22.63 -4.73 -5.05
C VAL A 425 -23.63 -3.59 -4.97
N VAL A 426 -23.25 -2.45 -4.37
CA VAL A 426 -24.11 -1.26 -4.23
C VAL A 426 -24.54 -0.71 -5.60
N VAL A 427 -23.61 -0.53 -6.54
CA VAL A 427 -23.88 0.01 -7.88
C VAL A 427 -24.80 -0.91 -8.70
N VAL A 428 -24.66 -2.23 -8.58
CA VAL A 428 -25.61 -3.19 -9.17
C VAL A 428 -26.99 -3.05 -8.53
N GLY A 429 -27.08 -2.82 -7.23
CA GLY A 429 -28.33 -2.51 -6.54
C GLY A 429 -29.04 -1.28 -7.08
N VAL A 430 -28.31 -0.16 -7.15
CA VAL A 430 -28.78 1.12 -7.70
C VAL A 430 -29.28 0.95 -9.13
N ASP A 431 -28.51 0.33 -10.02
CA ASP A 431 -28.92 0.06 -11.42
C ASP A 431 -30.24 -0.72 -11.51
N ARG A 432 -30.44 -1.70 -10.61
CA ARG A 432 -31.69 -2.49 -10.57
C ARG A 432 -32.88 -1.68 -10.08
N VAL A 433 -32.73 -0.89 -9.02
CA VAL A 433 -33.80 -0.03 -8.52
C VAL A 433 -34.17 1.01 -9.57
N VAL A 434 -33.19 1.70 -10.17
CA VAL A 434 -33.42 2.70 -11.23
C VAL A 434 -34.15 2.08 -12.43
N ARG A 435 -33.70 0.92 -12.94
CA ARG A 435 -34.39 0.22 -14.04
C ARG A 435 -35.81 -0.22 -13.67
N GLN A 436 -36.05 -0.60 -12.42
CA GLN A 436 -37.39 -1.01 -11.96
C GLN A 436 -38.33 0.20 -11.84
N VAL A 437 -37.84 1.33 -11.33
CA VAL A 437 -38.59 2.60 -11.27
C VAL A 437 -38.90 3.08 -12.69
N VAL A 438 -37.90 3.17 -13.57
CA VAL A 438 -38.10 3.55 -14.98
C VAL A 438 -39.12 2.62 -15.66
N ARG A 439 -39.03 1.30 -15.47
CA ARG A 439 -40.00 0.34 -16.03
C ARG A 439 -41.43 0.56 -15.54
N ARG A 440 -41.63 0.86 -14.24
CA ARG A 440 -42.95 1.19 -13.69
C ARG A 440 -43.48 2.47 -14.34
N VAL A 441 -42.72 3.57 -14.25
CA VAL A 441 -43.06 4.87 -14.85
C VAL A 441 -43.39 4.76 -16.35
N THR A 442 -42.67 3.94 -17.12
CA THR A 442 -42.96 3.72 -18.55
C THR A 442 -44.19 2.83 -18.83
N ARG A 443 -44.59 1.97 -17.89
CA ARG A 443 -45.80 1.13 -18.00
C ARG A 443 -47.04 1.91 -17.61
N ASP A 444 -46.98 2.62 -16.48
CA ASP A 444 -48.08 3.42 -15.95
C ASP A 444 -48.41 4.61 -16.89
N ARG A 445 -47.46 4.96 -17.78
CA ARG A 445 -47.61 5.95 -18.86
C ARG A 445 -47.58 5.33 -20.27
N ALA A 446 -48.01 4.08 -20.42
CA ALA A 446 -48.14 3.42 -21.73
C ALA A 446 -49.14 4.11 -22.67
N ASP A 447 -50.05 4.94 -22.12
CA ASP A 447 -51.05 5.71 -22.87
C ASP A 447 -50.73 7.22 -22.95
N ALA A 448 -49.76 7.73 -22.17
CA ALA A 448 -49.41 9.15 -22.16
C ALA A 448 -48.71 9.59 -23.47
N ALA A 449 -48.76 10.88 -23.81
CA ALA A 449 -48.12 11.40 -25.01
C ALA A 449 -46.60 11.10 -25.03
N PRO A 450 -45.97 10.94 -26.22
CA PRO A 450 -44.53 10.63 -26.31
C PRO A 450 -43.64 11.64 -25.60
N ARG A 451 -44.06 12.92 -25.59
CA ARG A 451 -43.38 14.03 -24.89
C ARG A 451 -43.36 13.84 -23.37
N ASP A 452 -44.46 13.38 -22.79
CA ASP A 452 -44.58 13.19 -21.34
C ASP A 452 -43.86 11.93 -20.87
N ARG A 453 -43.80 10.89 -21.72
CA ARG A 453 -42.92 9.74 -21.50
C ARG A 453 -41.46 10.15 -21.52
N LEU A 454 -41.03 10.97 -22.50
CA LEU A 454 -39.66 11.46 -22.57
C LEU A 454 -39.30 12.31 -21.34
N LEU A 455 -40.15 13.29 -20.98
CA LEU A 455 -39.94 14.16 -19.82
C LEU A 455 -39.96 13.39 -18.48
N SER A 456 -40.79 12.37 -18.33
CA SER A 456 -40.84 11.57 -17.09
C SER A 456 -39.74 10.53 -16.97
N VAL A 457 -39.28 9.94 -18.09
CA VAL A 457 -38.06 9.11 -18.11
C VAL A 457 -36.86 9.98 -17.78
N LEU A 458 -36.71 11.15 -18.44
CA LEU A 458 -35.67 12.13 -18.13
C LEU A 458 -35.76 12.60 -16.67
N GLY A 459 -36.95 12.87 -16.15
CA GLY A 459 -37.16 13.27 -14.75
C GLY A 459 -36.78 12.19 -13.74
N ALA A 460 -37.10 10.92 -13.99
CA ALA A 460 -36.73 9.81 -13.12
C ALA A 460 -35.22 9.48 -13.20
N THR A 461 -34.63 9.51 -14.41
CA THR A 461 -33.19 9.34 -14.57
C THR A 461 -32.41 10.53 -14.02
N SER A 462 -32.86 11.77 -14.25
CA SER A 462 -32.28 12.96 -13.61
C SER A 462 -32.48 12.94 -12.11
N GLY A 463 -33.61 12.48 -11.57
CA GLY A 463 -33.78 12.37 -10.11
C GLY A 463 -32.76 11.41 -9.47
N ALA A 464 -32.62 10.21 -10.02
CA ALA A 464 -31.62 9.25 -9.55
C ALA A 464 -30.18 9.73 -9.80
N MET A 465 -29.92 10.31 -10.97
CA MET A 465 -28.59 10.77 -11.35
C MET A 465 -28.20 12.06 -10.64
N VAL A 466 -29.14 12.96 -10.30
CA VAL A 466 -28.95 14.10 -9.40
C VAL A 466 -28.73 13.61 -7.98
N LEU A 467 -29.42 12.57 -7.49
CA LEU A 467 -29.11 12.02 -6.17
C LEU A 467 -27.68 11.44 -6.12
N LEU A 468 -27.26 10.73 -7.18
CA LEU A 468 -25.91 10.17 -7.33
C LEU A 468 -24.85 11.26 -7.57
N ILE A 469 -25.17 12.33 -8.30
CA ILE A 469 -24.31 13.49 -8.52
C ILE A 469 -24.24 14.34 -7.26
N VAL A 470 -25.32 14.54 -6.49
CA VAL A 470 -25.30 15.28 -5.22
C VAL A 470 -24.55 14.48 -4.16
N ALA A 471 -24.72 13.16 -4.08
CA ALA A 471 -23.86 12.32 -3.24
C ALA A 471 -22.39 12.36 -3.70
N GLY A 472 -22.14 12.26 -5.02
CA GLY A 472 -20.82 12.33 -5.61
C GLY A 472 -20.13 13.70 -5.51
N VAL A 473 -20.90 14.79 -5.52
CA VAL A 473 -20.45 16.20 -5.38
C VAL A 473 -20.35 16.59 -3.91
N ALA A 474 -21.15 16.01 -3.01
CA ALA A 474 -20.88 16.09 -1.58
C ALA A 474 -19.57 15.36 -1.23
N LEU A 475 -19.30 14.20 -1.84
CA LEU A 475 -18.02 13.48 -1.67
C LEU A 475 -16.84 14.20 -2.36
N ALA A 476 -17.02 14.69 -3.58
CA ALA A 476 -16.00 15.48 -4.29
C ALA A 476 -15.82 16.89 -3.70
N GLY A 477 -16.80 17.40 -2.96
CA GLY A 477 -16.68 18.62 -2.14
C GLY A 477 -15.62 18.51 -1.05
N GLY A 478 -15.20 17.28 -0.70
CA GLY A 478 -14.00 17.06 0.09
C GLY A 478 -12.78 17.77 -0.51
N LEU A 479 -12.64 17.72 -1.85
CA LEU A 479 -11.56 18.37 -2.60
C LEU A 479 -11.57 19.92 -2.53
N SER A 480 -12.67 20.54 -2.08
CA SER A 480 -12.77 22.01 -1.95
C SER A 480 -12.59 22.52 -0.51
N GLY A 481 -13.06 21.77 0.50
CA GLY A 481 -12.68 22.01 1.90
C GLY A 481 -11.22 21.65 2.20
N ASP A 482 -10.64 20.83 1.33
CA ASP A 482 -9.33 20.20 1.47
C ASP A 482 -8.15 21.16 1.60
N ARG A 483 -8.19 22.38 1.06
CA ARG A 483 -6.99 23.26 1.10
C ARG A 483 -6.49 23.51 2.52
N LEU A 484 -7.39 23.78 3.47
CA LEU A 484 -7.03 24.02 4.87
C LEU A 484 -6.58 22.73 5.59
N LEU A 485 -7.10 21.58 5.16
CA LEU A 485 -6.77 20.26 5.71
C LEU A 485 -5.44 19.73 5.16
N TRP A 486 -5.16 19.92 3.86
CA TRP A 486 -3.85 19.73 3.25
C TRP A 486 -2.81 20.69 3.80
N GLU A 487 -3.11 21.99 3.93
CA GLU A 487 -2.18 22.93 4.57
C GLU A 487 -1.90 22.52 6.03
N ARG A 488 -2.90 22.05 6.78
CA ARG A 488 -2.68 21.51 8.13
C ARG A 488 -1.85 20.22 8.10
N ARG A 489 -2.11 19.31 7.16
CA ARG A 489 -1.38 18.04 7.02
C ARG A 489 0.07 18.24 6.59
N ASP A 490 0.33 19.11 5.62
CA ASP A 490 1.69 19.48 5.21
C ASP A 490 2.43 20.22 6.33
N ARG A 491 1.73 20.96 7.20
CA ARG A 491 2.25 21.49 8.48
C ARG A 491 2.35 20.45 9.61
N LEU A 492 1.98 19.19 9.39
CA LEU A 492 2.07 18.08 10.36
C LEU A 492 2.91 16.90 9.85
N ARG A 493 3.35 16.93 8.58
CA ARG A 493 4.36 16.00 8.05
C ARG A 493 5.72 16.38 8.64
N GLY A 494 5.99 15.87 9.84
CA GLY A 494 7.21 16.15 10.60
C GLY A 494 8.48 15.49 10.05
N LEU A 495 8.62 15.42 8.73
CA LEU A 495 9.73 14.81 7.99
C LEU A 495 9.97 15.48 6.62
N ASP A 496 9.23 16.54 6.31
CA ASP A 496 9.23 17.21 5.01
C ASP A 496 10.62 17.75 4.60
N LEU A 497 11.52 17.90 5.57
CA LEU A 497 12.89 18.41 5.43
C LEU A 497 13.95 17.35 5.80
N MET A 498 13.61 16.05 5.73
CA MET A 498 14.56 14.97 6.02
C MET A 498 15.76 14.98 5.06
N VAL A 499 15.52 15.22 3.78
CA VAL A 499 16.59 15.38 2.77
C VAL A 499 17.47 16.60 3.10
N ASP A 500 16.87 17.72 3.47
CA ASP A 500 17.59 18.92 3.89
C ASP A 500 18.45 18.67 5.14
N ALA A 501 17.96 17.90 6.12
CA ALA A 501 18.71 17.52 7.33
C ALA A 501 19.88 16.57 7.04
N THR A 502 19.71 15.57 6.16
CA THR A 502 20.83 14.70 5.75
C THR A 502 21.84 15.44 4.90
N VAL A 503 21.42 16.36 4.01
CA VAL A 503 22.32 17.22 3.25
C VAL A 503 23.10 18.17 4.18
N ALA A 504 22.44 18.81 5.14
CA ALA A 504 23.14 19.63 6.14
C ALA A 504 24.19 18.80 6.90
N THR A 505 23.84 17.58 7.30
CA THR A 505 24.77 16.67 7.98
C THR A 505 25.97 16.31 7.10
N ARG A 506 25.75 15.98 5.82
CA ARG A 506 26.82 15.72 4.84
C ARG A 506 27.78 16.91 4.69
N ARG A 507 27.30 18.15 4.80
CA ARG A 507 28.13 19.36 4.76
C ARG A 507 28.85 19.65 6.08
N LEU A 508 28.38 19.11 7.20
CA LEU A 508 28.96 19.34 8.52
C LEU A 508 29.99 18.29 8.93
N VAL A 509 29.82 17.04 8.50
CA VAL A 509 30.72 15.92 8.81
C VAL A 509 32.12 16.15 8.24
N ARG A 510 33.13 15.95 9.10
CA ARG A 510 34.55 15.93 8.76
C ARG A 510 35.12 14.52 8.97
N PRO A 511 36.29 14.18 8.39
CA PRO A 511 36.94 12.90 8.64
C PRO A 511 37.21 12.68 10.15
N GLY A 512 36.64 11.62 10.72
CA GLY A 512 36.73 11.28 12.14
C GLY A 512 35.60 11.81 13.04
N ASP A 513 34.67 12.59 12.48
CA ASP A 513 33.39 12.89 13.14
C ASP A 513 32.49 11.65 13.12
N VAL A 514 31.58 11.52 14.10
CA VAL A 514 30.52 10.50 14.10
C VAL A 514 29.15 11.16 14.01
N VAL A 515 28.29 10.63 13.15
CA VAL A 515 26.89 11.05 13.09
C VAL A 515 26.09 10.28 14.12
N VAL A 516 25.32 11.00 14.94
CA VAL A 516 24.45 10.41 15.96
C VAL A 516 23.02 10.74 15.59
N VAL A 517 22.18 9.74 15.39
CA VAL A 517 20.79 9.93 14.96
C VAL A 517 19.88 9.42 16.06
N GLY A 518 19.33 10.34 16.84
CA GLY A 518 18.40 10.04 17.91
C GLY A 518 17.00 9.77 17.39
N GLY A 519 16.47 8.57 17.63
CA GLY A 519 15.06 8.24 17.41
C GLY A 519 14.78 6.77 17.10
N ARG A 520 13.64 6.24 17.57
CA ARG A 520 13.11 4.94 17.15
C ARG A 520 12.65 4.99 15.69
N LEU A 521 12.07 6.11 15.28
CA LEU A 521 11.53 6.30 13.93
C LEU A 521 12.64 6.71 12.94
N ALA A 522 13.81 7.08 13.48
CA ALA A 522 14.94 7.63 12.74
C ALA A 522 15.55 6.70 11.70
N ARG A 523 15.90 5.47 12.09
CA ARG A 523 16.87 4.64 11.35
C ARG A 523 16.51 4.44 9.87
N PRO A 524 15.33 3.91 9.50
CA PRO A 524 14.97 3.75 8.09
C PRO A 524 14.87 5.09 7.35
N GLY A 525 14.31 6.11 8.01
CA GLY A 525 14.10 7.44 7.43
C GLY A 525 15.42 8.09 7.03
N TRP A 526 16.37 8.07 7.96
CA TRP A 526 17.70 8.60 7.80
C TRP A 526 18.52 7.83 6.77
N ILE A 527 18.57 6.49 6.85
CA ILE A 527 19.36 5.65 5.94
C ILE A 527 18.95 5.89 4.49
N TYR A 528 17.64 5.89 4.18
CA TYR A 528 17.17 6.19 2.83
C TYR A 528 17.63 7.57 2.35
N ALA A 529 17.42 8.61 3.17
CA ALA A 529 17.72 9.99 2.81
C ALA A 529 19.23 10.29 2.75
N MET A 530 20.05 9.54 3.49
CA MET A 530 21.51 9.69 3.52
C MET A 530 22.20 8.89 2.41
N GLU A 531 21.83 7.62 2.23
CA GLU A 531 22.59 6.66 1.41
C GLU A 531 22.06 6.55 -0.03
N VAL A 532 20.76 6.74 -0.25
CA VAL A 532 20.10 6.36 -1.51
C VAL A 532 19.40 7.52 -2.21
N SER A 533 18.66 8.35 -1.47
CA SER A 533 17.80 9.42 -2.02
C SER A 533 18.52 10.36 -2.97
N ASP A 534 17.98 10.49 -4.19
CA ASP A 534 18.47 11.39 -5.24
C ASP A 534 17.71 12.74 -5.27
N ASP A 535 16.78 12.95 -4.34
CA ASP A 535 16.07 14.22 -4.21
C ASP A 535 16.98 15.37 -3.73
N LEU A 536 16.73 16.56 -4.28
CA LEU A 536 17.45 17.79 -3.95
C LEU A 536 16.89 18.44 -2.67
N PRO A 537 17.73 19.18 -1.90
CA PRO A 537 17.27 19.95 -0.75
C PRO A 537 16.27 21.02 -1.16
N ARG A 538 15.28 21.24 -0.30
CA ARG A 538 14.14 22.15 -0.54
C ARG A 538 14.43 23.59 -0.16
N GLN A 539 15.27 23.78 0.84
CA GLN A 539 15.67 25.08 1.39
C GLN A 539 17.19 25.23 1.34
N PRO A 540 17.81 25.24 0.13
CA PRO A 540 19.26 25.22 -0.01
C PRO A 540 19.98 26.41 0.66
N GLY A 541 19.29 27.53 0.87
CA GLY A 541 19.80 28.70 1.61
C GLY A 541 19.66 28.64 3.13
N ALA A 542 18.97 27.63 3.70
CA ALA A 542 18.91 27.37 5.13
C ALA A 542 19.96 26.33 5.59
N LEU A 543 20.73 25.77 4.65
CA LEU A 543 21.73 24.74 4.90
C LEU A 543 23.09 25.35 5.28
N PRO A 544 23.96 24.58 5.97
CA PRO A 544 25.38 24.87 6.07
C PRO A 544 26.02 25.18 4.70
N PRO A 545 27.07 26.01 4.63
CA PRO A 545 27.82 26.23 3.40
C PRO A 545 28.41 24.91 2.87
N VAL A 546 28.52 24.79 1.55
CA VAL A 546 29.14 23.62 0.93
C VAL A 546 30.64 23.60 1.29
N PRO A 547 31.22 22.47 1.74
CA PRO A 547 32.63 22.37 2.09
C PRO A 547 33.55 22.81 0.95
N ALA A 548 34.59 23.59 1.27
CA ALA A 548 35.59 24.01 0.32
C ALA A 548 36.26 22.79 -0.35
N GLY A 549 36.44 22.86 -1.68
CA GLY A 549 36.94 21.74 -2.49
C GLY A 549 35.85 20.82 -3.07
N THR A 550 34.58 20.95 -2.66
CA THR A 550 33.47 20.30 -3.35
C THR A 550 33.31 20.89 -4.75
N ALA A 551 33.16 20.06 -5.78
CA ALA A 551 33.00 20.53 -7.16
C ALA A 551 31.74 21.38 -7.33
N ALA A 552 31.78 22.38 -8.22
CA ALA A 552 30.65 23.28 -8.44
C ALA A 552 29.40 22.50 -8.91
N GLY A 553 28.30 22.59 -8.16
CA GLY A 553 27.06 21.85 -8.40
C GLY A 553 27.05 20.41 -7.88
N ALA A 554 28.14 19.92 -7.29
CA ALA A 554 28.16 18.67 -6.52
C ALA A 554 27.76 18.92 -5.05
N GLU A 555 27.19 17.91 -4.42
CA GLU A 555 26.88 17.90 -2.99
C GLU A 555 27.95 17.14 -2.22
N ALA A 556 28.16 17.45 -0.94
CA ALA A 556 29.16 16.78 -0.10
C ALA A 556 28.92 15.24 -0.07
N PRO A 557 29.96 14.39 0.09
CA PRO A 557 29.81 12.93 0.07
C PRO A 557 28.70 12.40 1.00
N ARG A 558 28.06 11.29 0.64
CA ARG A 558 27.10 10.58 1.51
C ARG A 558 27.88 9.97 2.70
N VAL A 559 27.34 10.07 3.91
CA VAL A 559 27.94 9.48 5.12
C VAL A 559 27.71 7.96 5.10
N ALA A 560 28.72 7.16 5.45
CA ALA A 560 28.56 5.71 5.46
C ALA A 560 27.74 5.25 6.67
N ARG A 561 27.00 4.13 6.52
CA ARG A 561 26.21 3.53 7.60
C ARG A 561 27.03 3.24 8.86
N ALA A 562 28.29 2.85 8.68
CA ALA A 562 29.23 2.53 9.76
C ALA A 562 29.63 3.76 10.60
N ASP A 563 29.59 4.96 10.03
CA ASP A 563 29.90 6.23 10.70
C ASP A 563 28.65 6.85 11.36
N THR A 564 27.51 6.14 11.33
CA THR A 564 26.21 6.59 11.84
C THR A 564 25.74 5.71 13.01
N VAL A 565 25.68 6.29 14.20
CA VAL A 565 25.16 5.66 15.42
C VAL A 565 23.69 6.02 15.60
N PHE A 566 22.81 5.03 15.66
CA PHE A 566 21.38 5.23 15.95
C PHE A 566 21.10 5.10 17.44
N VAL A 567 20.59 6.17 18.06
CA VAL A 567 20.34 6.23 19.50
C VAL A 567 18.85 6.05 19.79
N VAL A 568 18.51 4.94 20.42
CA VAL A 568 17.19 4.70 21.03
C VAL A 568 17.18 5.34 22.43
N PRO A 569 16.08 5.98 22.87
CA PRO A 569 15.96 6.54 24.22
C PRO A 569 16.49 5.62 25.33
N GLY A 570 17.44 6.12 26.13
CA GLY A 570 18.08 5.40 27.23
C GLY A 570 19.24 4.49 26.84
N LEU A 571 19.72 4.49 25.58
CA LEU A 571 20.87 3.70 25.14
C LEU A 571 22.14 4.03 25.94
N LEU A 572 22.44 5.31 26.19
CA LEU A 572 23.64 5.69 26.93
C LEU A 572 23.61 5.14 28.36
N ARG A 573 22.45 5.22 29.01
CA ARG A 573 22.22 4.66 30.36
C ARG A 573 22.30 3.14 30.40
N ARG A 574 21.80 2.44 29.37
CA ARG A 574 21.94 0.97 29.24
C ARG A 574 23.40 0.57 29.04
N ALA A 575 24.16 1.31 28.23
CA ALA A 575 25.58 1.06 28.04
C ALA A 575 26.41 1.32 29.32
N GLU A 576 26.06 2.36 30.10
CA GLU A 576 26.66 2.62 31.42
C GLU A 576 26.40 1.46 32.41
N LEU A 577 25.15 0.98 32.48
CA LEU A 577 24.76 -0.19 33.28
C LEU A 577 25.46 -1.48 32.82
N ALA A 578 25.64 -1.68 31.51
CA ALA A 578 26.37 -2.81 30.95
C ALA A 578 27.88 -2.72 31.29
N ALA A 579 28.46 -1.53 31.24
CA ALA A 579 29.85 -1.29 31.63
C ALA A 579 30.07 -1.59 33.12
N SER A 580 29.21 -1.07 34.02
CA SER A 580 29.33 -1.32 35.47
C SER A 580 29.15 -2.79 35.81
N THR A 581 28.11 -3.45 35.27
CA THR A 581 27.90 -4.89 35.50
C THR A 581 29.02 -5.77 34.92
N SER A 582 29.68 -5.37 33.84
CA SER A 582 30.85 -6.09 33.32
C SER A 582 32.08 -5.95 34.23
N ALA A 583 32.29 -4.77 34.83
CA ALA A 583 33.36 -4.53 35.80
C ALA A 583 33.12 -5.31 37.11
N ASP A 584 31.89 -5.27 37.62
CA ASP A 584 31.48 -6.02 38.81
C ASP A 584 31.56 -7.54 38.57
N SER A 585 31.24 -8.00 37.36
CA SER A 585 31.32 -9.42 37.00
C SER A 585 32.76 -9.90 36.79
N ALA A 586 33.65 -9.06 36.26
CA ALA A 586 35.09 -9.33 36.20
C ALA A 586 35.71 -9.39 37.61
N ALA A 587 35.27 -8.53 38.53
CA ALA A 587 35.67 -8.58 39.94
C ALA A 587 35.06 -9.79 40.69
N ALA A 588 33.80 -10.15 40.40
CA ALA A 588 33.11 -11.27 41.04
C ALA A 588 33.58 -12.64 40.53
N ALA A 589 34.08 -12.74 39.30
CA ALA A 589 34.72 -13.95 38.78
C ALA A 589 35.98 -14.35 39.57
N ASP A 590 36.62 -13.39 40.24
CA ASP A 590 37.76 -13.59 41.15
C ASP A 590 37.33 -14.01 42.58
N SER A 591 36.02 -14.02 42.86
CA SER A 591 35.43 -14.42 44.15
C SER A 591 34.32 -15.47 43.94
N GLY A 592 34.69 -16.75 43.97
CA GLY A 592 33.87 -17.89 43.52
C GLY A 592 32.58 -18.23 44.30
N THR A 593 31.61 -17.32 44.35
CA THR A 593 30.30 -17.48 45.02
C THR A 593 29.10 -16.95 44.19
N ALA A 594 29.30 -16.71 42.89
CA ALA A 594 28.40 -15.89 42.06
C ALA A 594 27.10 -16.56 41.56
N VAL A 595 26.91 -17.88 41.69
CA VAL A 595 25.83 -18.62 40.99
C VAL A 595 24.43 -18.27 41.53
N ASP A 596 24.26 -18.12 42.85
CA ASP A 596 22.93 -17.96 43.46
C ASP A 596 22.36 -16.54 43.33
N LYS A 597 23.20 -15.51 43.13
CA LYS A 597 22.74 -14.11 43.00
C LYS A 597 22.17 -13.79 41.62
N ALA A 598 22.72 -14.37 40.55
CA ALA A 598 22.26 -14.12 39.18
C ALA A 598 20.82 -14.57 38.94
N ALA A 599 20.39 -15.65 39.60
CA ALA A 599 19.03 -16.18 39.50
C ALA A 599 17.95 -15.24 40.07
N ALA A 600 18.28 -14.42 41.07
CA ALA A 600 17.33 -13.49 41.68
C ALA A 600 17.05 -12.26 40.80
N THR A 601 18.08 -11.70 40.15
CA THR A 601 17.95 -10.49 39.31
C THR A 601 17.17 -10.74 38.01
N LEU A 602 17.22 -11.98 37.49
CA LEU A 602 16.42 -12.41 36.34
C LEU A 602 14.92 -12.46 36.62
N ALA A 603 14.49 -12.62 37.88
CA ALA A 603 13.08 -12.69 38.25
C ALA A 603 12.38 -11.31 38.25
N ASP A 604 13.05 -10.26 38.75
CA ASP A 604 12.48 -8.90 38.83
C ASP A 604 12.35 -8.21 37.46
N THR A 605 13.18 -8.61 36.49
CA THR A 605 13.18 -7.99 35.15
C THR A 605 11.96 -8.41 34.31
N ALA A 606 11.22 -9.44 34.72
CA ALA A 606 10.07 -9.98 33.98
C ALA A 606 8.75 -9.18 34.16
N VAL A 607 8.73 -8.14 35.01
CA VAL A 607 7.49 -7.45 35.42
C VAL A 607 7.20 -6.16 34.61
N THR A 608 8.15 -5.64 33.84
CA THR A 608 7.90 -4.51 32.93
C THR A 608 7.64 -5.02 31.50
N GLY A 609 6.44 -4.75 30.97
CA GLY A 609 5.90 -5.34 29.74
C GLY A 609 6.56 -4.90 28.43
N SER A 610 7.84 -5.21 28.27
CA SER A 610 8.58 -5.12 27.00
C SER A 610 8.98 -6.53 26.58
N THR A 611 8.05 -7.27 25.95
CA THR A 611 8.34 -8.57 25.32
C THR A 611 9.15 -8.39 24.04
N ALA A 612 10.39 -7.95 24.19
CA ALA A 612 11.44 -8.18 23.21
C ALA A 612 11.96 -9.61 23.41
N ASP A 613 12.25 -10.33 22.32
CA ASP A 613 12.85 -11.65 22.39
C ASP A 613 14.17 -11.59 23.18
N SER A 614 14.35 -12.48 24.15
CA SER A 614 15.56 -12.52 24.98
C SER A 614 16.84 -12.72 24.16
N ASP A 615 16.73 -13.31 22.97
CA ASP A 615 17.84 -13.50 22.04
C ASP A 615 18.27 -12.19 21.34
N SER A 616 17.40 -11.17 21.19
CA SER A 616 17.81 -9.88 20.59
C SER A 616 18.61 -9.02 21.56
N VAL A 617 18.31 -9.12 22.87
CA VAL A 617 18.99 -8.36 23.93
C VAL A 617 20.51 -8.61 23.92
N GLY A 618 20.93 -9.83 23.59
CA GLY A 618 22.35 -10.19 23.47
C GLY A 618 23.06 -9.50 22.30
N SER A 619 22.44 -9.43 21.12
CA SER A 619 23.02 -8.72 19.96
C SER A 619 23.02 -7.21 20.15
N ASP A 620 21.97 -6.66 20.77
CA ASP A 620 21.80 -5.23 20.97
C ASP A 620 22.90 -4.68 21.90
N ASN A 621 23.25 -5.40 22.96
CA ASN A 621 24.32 -5.00 23.89
C ASN A 621 25.70 -4.86 23.22
N ALA A 622 26.05 -5.75 22.27
CA ALA A 622 27.32 -5.67 21.56
C ALA A 622 27.36 -4.49 20.57
N ALA A 623 26.23 -4.22 19.90
CA ALA A 623 26.09 -3.06 19.02
C ALA A 623 26.12 -1.73 19.81
N ASP A 624 25.40 -1.67 20.94
CA ASP A 624 25.38 -0.50 21.83
C ASP A 624 26.78 -0.22 22.41
N ALA A 625 27.53 -1.25 22.83
CA ALA A 625 28.91 -1.10 23.29
C ALA A 625 29.86 -0.62 22.19
N ALA A 626 29.76 -1.17 20.97
CA ALA A 626 30.55 -0.74 19.82
C ALA A 626 30.23 0.71 19.42
N ALA A 627 28.96 1.11 19.47
CA ALA A 627 28.51 2.48 19.25
C ALA A 627 29.11 3.45 20.28
N VAL A 628 29.04 3.14 21.58
CA VAL A 628 29.63 3.97 22.64
C VAL A 628 31.16 4.06 22.50
N ALA A 629 31.84 2.95 22.21
CA ALA A 629 33.28 2.96 21.92
C ALA A 629 33.64 3.74 20.65
N HIS A 630 32.71 3.93 19.70
CA HIS A 630 32.90 4.83 18.56
C HIS A 630 32.75 6.29 18.98
N LEU A 631 31.67 6.65 19.69
CA LEU A 631 31.42 7.98 20.24
C LEU A 631 32.58 8.49 21.10
N GLN A 632 33.13 7.63 21.97
CA GLN A 632 34.23 7.99 22.87
C GLN A 632 35.53 8.37 22.13
N ARG A 633 35.81 7.74 20.98
CA ARG A 633 37.01 7.98 20.16
C ARG A 633 36.90 9.25 19.30
N SER A 634 35.69 9.70 19.00
CA SER A 634 35.46 10.92 18.23
C SER A 634 35.82 12.17 19.03
N LYS A 635 36.24 13.21 18.31
CA LYS A 635 36.49 14.56 18.87
C LYS A 635 35.27 15.49 18.73
N ARG A 636 34.36 15.14 17.82
CA ARG A 636 33.21 15.91 17.37
C ARG A 636 32.11 14.96 16.94
N LEU A 637 30.87 15.28 17.30
CA LEU A 637 29.67 14.51 16.96
C LEU A 637 28.73 15.42 16.16
N ILE A 638 28.06 14.86 15.15
CA ILE A 638 26.98 15.54 14.42
C ILE A 638 25.68 14.87 14.82
N VAL A 639 24.96 15.48 15.78
CA VAL A 639 23.79 14.88 16.42
C VAL A 639 22.53 15.40 15.75
N PHE A 640 21.76 14.51 15.11
CA PHE A 640 20.41 14.79 14.62
C PHE A 640 19.37 14.21 15.57
N VAL A 641 18.35 15.01 15.92
CA VAL A 641 17.24 14.60 16.78
C VAL A 641 15.93 15.05 16.16
N PHE A 642 14.95 14.15 16.08
CA PHE A 642 13.61 14.46 15.58
C PHE A 642 12.80 15.32 16.56
N ASP A 643 12.04 16.29 16.05
CA ASP A 643 11.15 17.13 16.86
C ASP A 643 10.15 16.29 17.68
N ILE A 644 9.69 15.16 17.14
CA ILE A 644 8.76 14.24 17.83
C ILE A 644 9.43 13.37 18.91
N GLU A 645 10.75 13.18 18.85
CA GLU A 645 11.50 12.33 19.78
C GLU A 645 12.42 13.13 20.73
N GLU A 646 12.52 14.46 20.56
CA GLU A 646 13.33 15.36 21.40
C GLU A 646 13.11 15.13 22.90
N LYS A 647 11.84 15.06 23.34
CA LYS A 647 11.50 14.80 24.75
C LYS A 647 11.92 13.41 25.24
N ALA A 648 11.93 12.41 24.37
CA ALA A 648 12.32 11.05 24.73
C ALA A 648 13.85 10.92 24.86
N ILE A 649 14.61 11.72 24.09
CA ILE A 649 16.08 11.66 24.01
C ILE A 649 16.73 12.77 24.87
N ALA A 650 15.94 13.68 25.44
CA ALA A 650 16.42 14.76 26.31
C ALA A 650 17.34 14.26 27.45
N ALA A 651 17.09 13.07 28.00
CA ALA A 651 17.95 12.46 29.01
C ALA A 651 19.31 12.02 28.45
N ASP A 652 19.35 11.39 27.27
CA ASP A 652 20.59 11.01 26.59
C ASP A 652 21.40 12.25 26.15
N LEU A 653 20.72 13.31 25.68
CA LEU A 653 21.38 14.61 25.40
C LEU A 653 21.94 15.27 26.66
N ALA A 654 21.31 15.07 27.82
CA ALA A 654 21.84 15.55 29.10
C ALA A 654 23.07 14.74 29.53
N ALA A 655 23.05 13.41 29.35
CA ALA A 655 24.18 12.53 29.60
C ALA A 655 25.40 12.91 28.74
N LEU A 656 25.22 13.15 27.43
CA LEU A 656 26.30 13.66 26.57
C LEU A 656 26.94 14.95 27.13
N ARG A 657 26.15 15.87 27.67
CA ARG A 657 26.67 17.11 28.29
C ARG A 657 27.44 16.84 29.58
N GLN A 658 27.00 15.85 30.38
CA GLN A 658 27.72 15.40 31.58
C GLN A 658 29.05 14.74 31.22
N ASP A 659 29.11 13.99 30.12
CA ASP A 659 30.33 13.42 29.51
C ASP A 659 31.26 14.47 28.85
N GLY A 660 30.97 15.76 29.04
CA GLY A 660 31.77 16.86 28.52
C GLY A 660 31.60 17.08 27.01
N TRP A 661 30.43 16.82 26.44
CA TRP A 661 30.07 17.26 25.09
C TRP A 661 29.26 18.57 25.13
N CYS A 662 29.83 19.63 24.57
CA CYS A 662 29.20 20.94 24.49
C CYS A 662 28.51 21.12 23.12
N PRO A 663 27.22 21.51 23.07
CA PRO A 663 26.56 21.87 21.82
C PRO A 663 27.14 23.19 21.28
N GLY A 664 27.49 23.19 20.00
CA GLY A 664 27.91 24.35 19.23
C GLY A 664 26.82 24.80 18.25
N GLU A 665 27.16 24.88 16.97
CA GLU A 665 26.24 25.32 15.92
C GLU A 665 25.06 24.34 15.72
N GLN A 666 23.87 24.88 15.49
CA GLN A 666 22.61 24.13 15.33
C GLN A 666 21.82 24.61 14.11
N TRP A 667 21.25 23.67 13.35
CA TRP A 667 20.32 23.91 12.24
C TRP A 667 19.00 23.21 12.53
N SER A 668 17.90 23.97 12.56
CA SER A 668 16.58 23.47 12.89
C SER A 668 15.71 23.36 11.64
N PHE A 669 15.24 22.14 11.38
CA PHE A 669 14.39 21.76 10.25
C PHE A 669 12.97 21.63 10.77
N ARG A 670 12.20 22.72 10.66
CA ARG A 670 10.85 22.85 11.23
C ARG A 670 10.00 21.57 11.05
N LEU A 671 9.47 21.06 12.17
CA LEU A 671 8.67 19.84 12.32
C LEU A 671 9.46 18.53 12.12
N THR A 672 10.67 18.59 11.56
CA THR A 672 11.50 17.43 11.21
C THR A 672 12.50 17.09 12.30
N GLY A 673 13.21 18.08 12.85
CA GLY A 673 14.27 17.87 13.82
C GLY A 673 15.31 18.98 13.81
N SER A 674 16.40 18.80 14.55
CA SER A 674 17.57 19.66 14.45
C SER A 674 18.87 18.86 14.33
N VAL A 675 19.81 19.37 13.54
CA VAL A 675 21.20 18.92 13.49
C VAL A 675 22.02 19.85 14.38
N THR A 676 22.74 19.30 15.36
CA THR A 676 23.60 20.05 16.27
C THR A 676 25.02 19.47 16.23
N VAL A 677 26.01 20.33 16.04
CA VAL A 677 27.42 19.97 16.22
C VAL A 677 27.70 19.93 17.71
N TYR A 678 28.19 18.80 18.22
CA TYR A 678 28.75 18.72 19.57
C TYR A 678 30.26 18.54 19.49
N GLU A 679 31.00 19.32 20.27
CA GLU A 679 32.45 19.20 20.42
C GLU A 679 32.76 18.88 21.89
N ARG A 680 33.93 18.28 22.15
CA ARG A 680 34.36 18.14 23.55
C ARG A 680 34.46 19.54 24.14
N CYS A 681 33.72 19.78 25.23
CA CYS A 681 33.86 20.98 26.03
C CYS A 681 35.35 21.14 26.31
N GLY A 682 35.96 22.20 25.77
CA GLY A 682 37.36 22.46 26.05
C GLY A 682 37.51 22.46 27.56
N ARG A 683 38.40 21.60 28.10
CA ARG A 683 38.86 21.77 29.48
C ARG A 683 39.19 23.25 29.58
N PRO A 684 38.52 24.04 30.45
CA PRO A 684 38.72 25.47 30.49
C PRO A 684 40.21 25.67 30.55
N ASN A 685 40.78 26.24 29.47
CA ASN A 685 42.23 26.21 29.28
C ASN A 685 42.81 26.67 30.59
N GLY A 686 43.72 25.87 31.14
CA GLY A 686 44.38 26.18 32.38
C GLY A 686 45.17 27.45 32.19
N ALA A 687 44.48 28.59 32.31
CA ALA A 687 44.99 29.71 33.03
C ALA A 687 45.38 29.11 34.39
N GLU A 688 46.66 28.74 34.47
CA GLU A 688 47.58 29.51 35.28
C GLU A 688 47.06 30.96 35.42
N ARG A 689 46.04 31.13 36.27
CA ARG A 689 46.15 32.08 37.35
C ARG A 689 47.37 31.62 38.14
N GLU A 690 48.52 32.00 37.60
CA GLU A 690 49.69 32.37 38.37
C GLU A 690 49.13 33.24 39.50
N MET A 691 48.95 32.62 40.68
CA MET A 691 48.62 33.35 41.87
C MET A 691 49.87 34.15 42.18
N ILE A 692 49.92 35.38 41.64
CA ILE A 692 50.91 36.39 42.00
C ILE A 692 50.67 36.73 43.47
N HIS A 693 51.24 35.89 44.32
CA HIS A 693 51.31 36.10 45.75
C HIS A 693 52.31 37.22 45.99
N GLY A 694 51.77 38.39 46.34
CA GLY A 694 52.53 39.48 46.94
C GLY A 694 52.97 40.58 45.97
N LYS A 695 52.51 41.80 46.26
CA LYS A 695 53.30 42.66 47.16
C LYS A 695 52.41 43.62 47.94
N HIS A 696 52.78 43.81 49.21
CA HIS A 696 52.29 44.88 50.06
C HIS A 696 52.87 46.25 49.65
N PHE A 697 52.28 47.28 50.25
CA PHE A 697 52.76 48.66 50.46
C PHE A 697 52.50 49.69 49.35
N PRO A 698 52.32 50.98 49.72
CA PRO A 698 51.77 51.52 50.98
C PRO A 698 50.48 52.34 50.78
#